data_AF-A0AAD7XVJ6-F1
#
_entry.id   AF-A0AAD7XVJ6-F1
#
_cell.length_a   1.000
_cell.length_b   1.000
_cell.length_c   1.000
_cell.angle_alpha   90.00
_cell.angle_beta   90.00
_cell.angle_gamma   90.00
#
_symmetry.space_group_name_H-M   'P 1'
#
loop_
_entity.id
_entity.type
_entity.pdbx_description
1 polymer ?
#
loop_
_entity_poly.entity_id
_entity_poly.type
_entity_poly.pdbx_seq_one_letter_code
_entity_poly.pdbx_strand_id
1 'polypeptide(L)'
;MASTIHHSTNDDAHDDPVVDWPLGSQRIQISLVVLRLCTYILDELLGCYSVFPFVSPVPAAAVLYHAKIQHPMDFSTLEYNLYNNKYKTLEDFEQDLSLIWRNAKAFHEPVAFIYKLAVHLEERFAAILASIKGQEGASMPSPDPTVVSIPEETDFSTPLFNEVQYSTESVLYFLQLVLPGEKGSKAIRGFSKVRALYDELNAPFIRVVEGLKAAGGGDGTTMGRPLPRLYIGKNRTLLTEARRTPHATVAVLMNVRVTPYRHSKRSDLFHMTADVAIVRPLGECREFDAAGVDPSLTADYLPKACIKVCVVKVVSGIQAVITDAMEKLFFRRAYTTHRLSRYHLPDLKKVRDTEIAKMFTQAIIDGHTSLLPEDAYYTSSAAGVSLANSNASSPSAKRPTSPANSSSPGSIHTPSSSNKPSKETHSPSPDTEQLVPSSSSTIHATTAIDQIPDKQKDGIAYTKYLAPDDEATNQSQVGSDARRHYYLEQAKKLWSKVFEFCSQKNVPVVHVNKYLSNTSTFPNAEGFFKHVYHVHNDSNVVVQTFRRMTITQRATELVSLLMVHGHDNMGQIVEVLQEDGGEIIGLAMRRYQKTLKQYAHKHSHHRLTAHQKMDVIRQMLRCIATIHSLGIAHRDLAEVNFMVDETAEKLPDDSPRSHVYLIDFGKAIFVRPEDLSRWWVDRPRVQGEYEGEVLPESRQELEEWCKELPWVRSKPDHGYRHYRSIQTLPRARTDNDTLPYLVNPLAEDVYSLGTLVWKTLGDTEPWCGILDTDLRGLREAVMTDHAIDNILAREVPGPLSRQLLRFFLRTQPQERKSAAAILEWLEQPGIQERLISEWTEFASLSRTKRHRPKLLEDVDSTSQQHRPNRKKQRTTTTTSPSKTTPDSSSSANNTNHVETTTTTTTPTADGSSSTNSSSAANTFIFPGNLVFPSE
;
A
#
# COMPACT_ATOMS: atom_id res chain seq x y z
N MET A 1 74.68 28.27 4.47
CA MET A 1 74.30 27.21 3.52
C MET A 1 74.97 25.93 3.98
N ALA A 2 74.23 24.85 4.17
CA ALA A 2 74.78 23.51 4.43
C ALA A 2 73.76 22.47 3.97
N SER A 3 74.21 21.47 3.23
CA SER A 3 73.47 20.25 2.93
C SER A 3 74.16 19.08 3.63
N THR A 4 73.40 18.04 3.97
CA THR A 4 73.75 16.60 3.85
C THR A 4 72.52 15.79 4.30
N ILE A 5 72.39 14.56 3.80
CA ILE A 5 71.20 13.70 3.92
C ILE A 5 71.58 12.45 4.73
N HIS A 6 70.77 12.04 5.73
CA HIS A 6 70.16 10.69 5.82
C HIS A 6 69.48 10.36 7.16
N HIS A 7 68.63 9.32 7.09
CA HIS A 7 67.60 8.86 8.01
C HIS A 7 68.01 8.51 9.46
N SER A 8 67.08 8.75 10.38
CA SER A 8 66.52 7.80 11.37
C SER A 8 65.30 8.49 12.01
N THR A 9 64.18 7.85 12.38
CA THR A 9 63.63 6.48 12.19
C THR A 9 62.10 6.59 12.36
N ASN A 10 61.31 5.65 11.85
CA ASN A 10 59.86 5.65 12.08
C ASN A 10 59.53 5.38 13.55
N ASP A 11 58.63 6.18 14.12
CA ASP A 11 57.57 5.73 15.04
C ASP A 11 56.52 6.86 15.13
N ASP A 12 55.46 6.74 14.33
CA ASP A 12 54.20 7.47 14.48
C ASP A 12 53.08 6.59 13.89
N ALA A 13 51.91 6.60 14.53
CA ALA A 13 50.83 5.65 14.22
C ALA A 13 50.03 6.02 12.97
N HIS A 14 49.33 5.03 12.40
CA HIS A 14 48.26 5.28 11.43
C HIS A 14 47.05 5.89 12.14
N ASP A 15 47.01 7.23 12.25
CA ASP A 15 45.77 7.96 12.46
C ASP A 15 44.92 7.87 11.18
N ASP A 16 43.99 6.91 11.15
CA ASP A 16 42.84 6.99 10.25
C ASP A 16 42.05 8.28 10.59
N PRO A 17 41.68 9.10 9.59
CA PRO A 17 40.98 10.36 9.87
C PRO A 17 39.61 10.07 10.48
N VAL A 18 39.36 10.60 11.67
CA VAL A 18 38.04 10.57 12.31
C VAL A 18 37.08 11.44 11.49
N VAL A 19 36.28 10.81 10.63
CA VAL A 19 35.33 11.51 9.73
C VAL A 19 34.06 11.88 10.48
N ASP A 20 33.81 13.18 10.59
CA ASP A 20 32.70 13.78 11.33
C ASP A 20 31.49 14.05 10.41
N TRP A 21 30.46 13.18 10.43
CA TRP A 21 29.36 13.18 9.45
C TRP A 21 28.14 12.30 9.84
N PRO A 22 26.92 12.41 9.24
CA PRO A 22 26.16 13.57 8.77
C PRO A 22 25.26 14.20 9.86
N LEU A 23 24.54 15.28 9.51
CA LEU A 23 23.44 15.89 10.27
C LEU A 23 23.77 16.48 11.65
N GLY A 24 25.04 16.46 12.07
CA GLY A 24 25.56 17.31 13.14
C GLY A 24 25.62 18.79 12.74
N SER A 25 24.52 19.52 12.90
CA SER A 25 24.37 20.99 12.87
C SER A 25 24.83 21.79 11.63
N GLN A 26 25.60 21.22 10.69
CA GLN A 26 26.01 21.90 9.48
C GLN A 26 24.94 21.81 8.39
N ARG A 27 24.57 22.95 7.80
CA ARG A 27 23.55 23.05 6.75
C ARG A 27 24.00 22.28 5.50
N ILE A 28 23.07 21.55 4.88
CA ILE A 28 23.24 20.95 3.55
C ILE A 28 23.64 22.05 2.56
N GLN A 29 24.80 21.89 1.89
CA GLN A 29 25.33 22.92 0.97
C GLN A 29 24.77 22.79 -0.45
N ILE A 30 24.44 21.57 -0.87
CA ILE A 30 23.72 21.29 -2.12
C ILE A 30 22.25 21.75 -1.98
N SER A 31 21.64 22.26 -3.04
CA SER A 31 20.23 22.62 -2.96
C SER A 31 19.36 21.36 -2.81
N LEU A 32 18.30 21.44 -2.01
CA LEU A 32 17.41 20.30 -1.75
C LEU A 32 16.75 19.77 -3.05
N VAL A 33 16.58 20.64 -4.06
CA VAL A 33 16.13 20.27 -5.42
C VAL A 33 17.15 19.39 -6.13
N VAL A 34 18.45 19.74 -6.08
CA VAL A 34 19.52 18.94 -6.72
C VAL A 34 19.75 17.63 -5.95
N LEU A 35 19.73 17.65 -4.62
CA LEU A 35 19.81 16.42 -3.80
C LEU A 35 18.68 15.44 -4.14
N ARG A 36 17.46 15.95 -4.34
CA ARG A 36 16.31 15.19 -4.85
C ARG A 36 16.60 14.65 -6.26
N LEU A 37 16.98 15.50 -7.21
CA LEU A 37 17.26 15.08 -8.58
C LEU A 37 18.34 13.99 -8.69
N CYS A 38 19.46 14.14 -7.97
CA CYS A 38 20.52 13.13 -7.93
C CYS A 38 20.06 11.82 -7.27
N THR A 39 19.24 11.88 -6.22
CA THR A 39 18.66 10.68 -5.59
C THR A 39 17.72 9.94 -6.55
N TYR A 40 16.93 10.65 -7.37
CA TYR A 40 16.08 10.04 -8.40
C TYR A 40 16.91 9.27 -9.44
N ILE A 41 17.99 9.88 -9.92
CA ILE A 41 18.90 9.28 -10.90
C ILE A 41 19.57 8.04 -10.32
N LEU A 42 20.06 8.11 -9.07
CA LEU A 42 20.60 6.94 -8.36
C LEU A 42 19.58 5.81 -8.25
N ASP A 43 18.38 6.11 -7.74
CA ASP A 43 17.31 5.14 -7.53
C ASP A 43 16.89 4.42 -8.84
N GLU A 44 16.74 5.18 -9.94
CA GLU A 44 16.35 4.63 -11.24
C GLU A 44 17.43 3.74 -11.85
N LEU A 45 18.71 4.10 -11.70
CA LEU A 45 19.82 3.27 -12.19
C LEU A 45 20.03 2.03 -11.31
N LEU A 46 19.91 2.16 -9.98
CA LEU A 46 19.99 1.05 -9.02
C LEU A 46 18.78 0.12 -9.04
N GLY A 47 17.71 0.47 -9.76
CA GLY A 47 16.58 -0.39 -10.08
C GLY A 47 16.83 -1.38 -11.22
N CYS A 48 17.84 -1.16 -12.07
CA CYS A 48 18.07 -1.97 -13.28
C CYS A 48 19.10 -3.09 -13.09
N TYR A 49 18.90 -4.25 -13.74
CA TYR A 49 19.85 -5.37 -13.75
C TYR A 49 21.30 -4.98 -14.09
N SER A 50 21.49 -4.09 -15.08
CA SER A 50 22.81 -3.66 -15.57
C SER A 50 23.69 -3.00 -14.52
N VAL A 51 23.15 -2.61 -13.35
CA VAL A 51 23.91 -1.96 -12.28
C VAL A 51 24.86 -2.92 -11.53
N PHE A 52 24.61 -4.23 -11.55
CA PHE A 52 25.19 -5.14 -10.56
C PHE A 52 26.73 -5.15 -10.42
N PRO A 53 27.56 -5.10 -11.49
CA PRO A 53 29.02 -5.12 -11.34
C PRO A 53 29.60 -3.74 -10.94
N PHE A 54 28.75 -2.73 -10.78
CA PHE A 54 29.11 -1.35 -10.45
C PHE A 54 28.57 -0.91 -9.09
N VAL A 55 27.91 -1.79 -8.33
CA VAL A 55 27.32 -1.47 -7.01
C VAL A 55 28.38 -1.25 -5.92
N SER A 56 29.58 -1.83 -6.08
CA SER A 56 30.66 -1.76 -5.08
C SER A 56 31.99 -1.33 -5.72
N PRO A 57 32.93 -0.79 -4.93
CA PRO A 57 34.24 -0.39 -5.44
C PRO A 57 35.02 -1.60 -5.98
N VAL A 58 35.74 -1.41 -7.08
CA VAL A 58 36.66 -2.44 -7.61
C VAL A 58 37.76 -2.69 -6.56
N PRO A 59 37.96 -3.94 -6.09
CA PRO A 59 38.88 -4.22 -4.98
C PRO A 59 40.29 -3.67 -5.19
N ALA A 60 40.93 -3.17 -4.12
CA ALA A 60 42.30 -2.62 -4.19
C ALA A 60 43.33 -3.64 -4.72
N ALA A 61 43.09 -4.95 -4.52
CA ALA A 61 43.90 -6.03 -5.06
C ALA A 61 43.86 -6.14 -6.60
N ALA A 62 42.95 -5.46 -7.30
CA ALA A 62 42.88 -5.41 -8.76
C ALA A 62 43.94 -4.47 -9.35
N VAL A 63 45.22 -4.75 -9.12
CA VAL A 63 46.35 -3.87 -9.47
C VAL A 63 46.32 -3.41 -10.93
N LEU A 64 45.96 -4.30 -11.88
CA LEU A 64 45.84 -3.96 -13.30
C LEU A 64 44.73 -2.95 -13.61
N TYR A 65 43.66 -2.93 -12.81
CA TYR A 65 42.59 -1.94 -12.93
C TYR A 65 43.06 -0.57 -12.46
N HIS A 66 43.57 -0.49 -11.22
CA HIS A 66 44.04 0.78 -10.62
C HIS A 66 45.29 1.35 -11.31
N ALA A 67 46.08 0.52 -12.00
CA ALA A 67 47.17 0.99 -12.88
C ALA A 67 46.69 1.61 -14.20
N LYS A 68 45.47 1.28 -14.66
CA LYS A 68 44.88 1.77 -15.93
C LYS A 68 43.81 2.85 -15.70
N ILE A 69 43.13 2.83 -14.55
CA ILE A 69 42.02 3.71 -14.18
C ILE A 69 42.42 4.59 -12.99
N GLN A 70 42.66 5.87 -13.24
CA GLN A 70 43.15 6.84 -12.25
C GLN A 70 42.09 7.33 -11.26
N HIS A 71 40.81 7.31 -11.66
CA HIS A 71 39.69 7.84 -10.89
C HIS A 71 38.56 6.80 -10.82
N PRO A 72 38.72 5.74 -9.99
CA PRO A 72 37.69 4.73 -9.80
C PRO A 72 36.42 5.33 -9.17
N MET A 73 35.25 4.84 -9.60
CA MET A 73 33.94 5.21 -9.05
C MET A 73 32.97 4.03 -9.18
N ASP A 74 32.03 3.94 -8.25
CA ASP A 74 30.97 2.92 -8.16
C ASP A 74 29.72 3.54 -7.51
N PHE A 75 28.57 2.88 -7.62
CA PHE A 75 27.32 3.43 -7.10
C PHE A 75 27.27 3.56 -5.57
N SER A 76 27.99 2.74 -4.80
CA SER A 76 28.02 2.90 -3.33
C SER A 76 28.90 4.08 -2.90
N THR A 77 30.02 4.32 -3.58
CA THR A 77 30.85 5.52 -3.37
C THR A 77 30.14 6.78 -3.87
N LEU A 78 29.43 6.74 -5.00
CA LEU A 78 28.64 7.84 -5.54
C LEU A 78 27.45 8.19 -4.61
N GLU A 79 26.71 7.18 -4.12
CA GLU A 79 25.62 7.38 -3.16
C GLU A 79 26.16 7.91 -1.83
N TYR A 80 27.29 7.39 -1.32
CA TYR A 80 27.98 7.94 -0.14
C TYR A 80 28.33 9.43 -0.35
N ASN A 81 29.01 9.76 -1.44
CA ASN A 81 29.44 11.12 -1.77
C ASN A 81 28.28 12.12 -1.86
N LEU A 82 27.13 11.70 -2.42
CA LEU A 82 25.92 12.53 -2.48
C LEU A 82 25.39 12.87 -1.09
N TYR A 83 25.26 11.86 -0.23
CA TYR A 83 24.89 12.08 1.18
C TYR A 83 26.04 12.62 2.04
N ASN A 84 27.20 12.97 1.46
CA ASN A 84 28.37 13.59 2.10
C ASN A 84 28.60 15.06 1.68
N ASN A 85 27.62 15.74 1.06
CA ASN A 85 27.76 17.11 0.53
C ASN A 85 28.96 17.30 -0.44
N LYS A 86 29.51 16.22 -1.03
CA LYS A 86 30.65 16.32 -1.97
C LYS A 86 30.29 17.10 -3.23
N TYR A 87 29.07 16.90 -3.72
CA TYR A 87 28.53 17.56 -4.90
C TYR A 87 27.81 18.85 -4.50
N LYS A 88 28.01 19.93 -5.26
CA LYS A 88 27.36 21.23 -5.05
C LYS A 88 26.33 21.52 -6.14
N THR A 89 26.58 21.04 -7.36
CA THR A 89 25.66 21.12 -8.50
C THR A 89 25.29 19.72 -9.01
N LEU A 90 24.39 19.67 -10.02
CA LEU A 90 24.06 18.43 -10.71
C LEU A 90 25.27 17.91 -11.50
N GLU A 91 25.98 18.83 -12.16
CA GLU A 91 27.14 18.56 -13.02
C GLU A 91 28.30 17.91 -12.24
N ASP A 92 28.51 18.26 -10.96
CA ASP A 92 29.50 17.58 -10.10
C ASP A 92 29.16 16.09 -9.92
N PHE A 93 27.88 15.79 -9.72
CA PHE A 93 27.36 14.43 -9.56
C PHE A 93 27.36 13.67 -10.90
N GLU A 94 26.95 14.31 -12.01
CA GLU A 94 26.98 13.70 -13.34
C GLU A 94 28.41 13.35 -13.79
N GLN A 95 29.42 14.15 -13.41
CA GLN A 95 30.82 13.84 -13.68
C GLN A 95 31.25 12.53 -13.01
N ASP A 96 31.10 12.42 -11.69
CA ASP A 96 31.45 11.19 -10.95
C ASP A 96 30.59 9.99 -11.41
N LEU A 97 29.29 10.16 -11.62
CA LEU A 97 28.40 9.13 -12.16
C LEU A 97 28.89 8.62 -13.52
N SER A 98 29.32 9.52 -14.41
CA SER A 98 29.84 9.15 -15.73
C SER A 98 31.16 8.37 -15.67
N LEU A 99 31.97 8.54 -14.62
CA LEU A 99 33.20 7.77 -14.44
C LEU A 99 32.89 6.27 -14.36
N ILE A 100 31.74 5.85 -13.83
CA ILE A 100 31.38 4.43 -13.70
C ILE A 100 31.41 3.74 -15.08
N TRP A 101 30.65 4.23 -16.06
CA TRP A 101 30.64 3.64 -17.39
C TRP A 101 31.82 4.04 -18.26
N ARG A 102 32.41 5.23 -18.07
CA ARG A 102 33.64 5.62 -18.78
C ARG A 102 34.83 4.72 -18.40
N ASN A 103 35.02 4.44 -17.12
CA ASN A 103 36.06 3.53 -16.63
C ASN A 103 35.84 2.11 -17.12
N ALA A 104 34.60 1.61 -17.08
CA ALA A 104 34.25 0.30 -17.60
C ALA A 104 34.57 0.16 -19.11
N LYS A 105 34.20 1.17 -19.92
CA LYS A 105 34.48 1.22 -21.36
C LYS A 105 35.96 1.47 -21.70
N ALA A 106 36.72 2.12 -20.81
CA ALA A 106 38.16 2.29 -20.97
C ALA A 106 38.94 1.04 -20.56
N PHE A 107 38.48 0.32 -19.54
CA PHE A 107 39.16 -0.87 -19.04
C PHE A 107 38.92 -2.10 -19.91
N HIS A 108 37.66 -2.38 -20.28
CA HIS A 108 37.23 -3.57 -21.03
C HIS A 108 37.06 -3.33 -22.53
N GLU A 109 37.18 -4.41 -23.32
CA GLU A 109 36.87 -4.42 -24.76
C GLU A 109 35.36 -4.33 -25.05
N PRO A 110 34.92 -3.76 -26.19
CA PRO A 110 33.49 -3.64 -26.57
C PRO A 110 32.70 -4.95 -26.62
N VAL A 111 33.38 -6.08 -26.82
CA VAL A 111 32.76 -7.42 -26.83
C VAL A 111 32.39 -7.91 -25.43
N ALA A 112 33.04 -7.39 -24.38
CA ALA A 112 32.90 -7.85 -23.00
C ALA A 112 31.51 -7.55 -22.42
N PHE A 113 31.05 -8.41 -21.50
CA PHE A 113 29.73 -8.25 -20.88
C PHE A 113 29.61 -6.96 -20.06
N ILE A 114 30.63 -6.64 -19.26
CA ILE A 114 30.67 -5.42 -18.42
C ILE A 114 30.63 -4.14 -19.27
N TYR A 115 31.29 -4.13 -20.44
CA TYR A 115 31.21 -3.00 -21.39
C TYR A 115 29.77 -2.77 -21.86
N LYS A 116 29.04 -3.84 -22.20
CA LYS A 116 27.64 -3.76 -22.67
C LYS A 116 26.68 -3.28 -21.58
N LEU A 117 26.91 -3.69 -20.32
CA LEU A 117 26.16 -3.16 -19.17
C LEU A 117 26.45 -1.68 -18.93
N ALA A 118 27.71 -1.25 -19.10
CA ALA A 118 28.10 0.16 -19.01
C ALA A 118 27.44 1.03 -20.08
N VAL A 119 27.37 0.57 -21.34
CA VAL A 119 26.61 1.24 -22.41
C VAL A 119 25.12 1.33 -22.08
N HIS A 120 24.51 0.23 -21.62
CA HIS A 120 23.08 0.24 -21.24
C HIS A 120 22.76 1.20 -20.08
N LEU A 121 23.69 1.40 -19.13
CA LEU A 121 23.51 2.39 -18.06
C LEU A 121 23.66 3.83 -18.57
N GLU A 122 24.59 4.09 -19.48
CA GLU A 122 24.76 5.38 -20.14
C GLU A 122 23.54 5.75 -20.99
N GLU A 123 22.98 4.78 -21.74
CA GLU A 123 21.73 4.92 -22.49
C GLU A 123 20.52 5.14 -21.57
N ARG A 124 20.41 4.38 -20.46
CA ARG A 124 19.33 4.57 -19.46
C ARG A 124 19.43 5.94 -18.80
N PHE A 125 20.64 6.40 -18.47
CA PHE A 125 20.88 7.73 -17.91
C PHE A 125 20.53 8.84 -18.91
N ALA A 126 20.94 8.71 -20.17
CA ALA A 126 20.57 9.65 -21.23
C ALA A 126 19.04 9.71 -21.43
N ALA A 127 18.33 8.59 -21.35
CA ALA A 127 16.87 8.55 -21.41
C ALA A 127 16.20 9.21 -20.18
N ILE A 128 16.77 9.04 -18.98
CA ILE A 128 16.33 9.75 -17.76
C ILE A 128 16.50 11.26 -17.93
N LEU A 129 17.68 11.73 -18.37
CA LEU A 129 17.93 13.15 -18.64
C LEU A 129 17.04 13.71 -19.75
N ALA A 130 16.77 12.95 -20.82
CA ALA A 130 15.86 13.36 -21.88
C ALA A 130 14.41 13.49 -21.37
N SER A 131 13.98 12.62 -20.46
CA SER A 131 12.66 12.72 -19.80
C SER A 131 12.55 13.93 -18.87
N ILE A 132 13.67 14.41 -18.31
CA ILE A 132 13.74 15.63 -17.48
C ILE A 132 13.75 16.88 -18.39
N LYS A 133 14.67 16.93 -19.35
CA LYS A 133 14.87 18.09 -20.26
C LYS A 133 13.74 18.26 -21.28
N GLY A 134 12.99 17.20 -21.59
CA GLY A 134 11.76 17.26 -22.38
C GLY A 134 10.65 18.14 -21.79
N GLN A 135 10.81 18.63 -20.55
CA GLN A 135 9.90 19.57 -19.89
C GLN A 135 10.29 21.05 -20.09
N GLU A 136 11.51 21.35 -20.58
CA GLU A 136 12.08 22.71 -20.68
C GLU A 136 11.48 23.55 -21.83
N GLY A 137 10.70 22.93 -22.74
CA GLY A 137 10.05 23.59 -23.87
C GLY A 137 8.76 24.37 -23.55
N ALA A 138 8.31 24.34 -22.29
CA ALA A 138 7.22 25.16 -21.77
C ALA A 138 7.69 25.97 -20.55
N SER A 139 7.03 27.08 -20.23
CA SER A 139 7.41 27.93 -19.09
C SER A 139 7.44 27.12 -17.80
N MET A 140 8.64 26.95 -17.24
CA MET A 140 8.92 26.03 -16.14
C MET A 140 7.92 26.19 -14.97
N PRO A 141 7.14 25.16 -14.60
CA PRO A 141 6.84 24.99 -13.20
C PRO A 141 8.18 24.80 -12.47
N SER A 142 8.32 25.41 -11.28
CA SER A 142 9.44 25.08 -10.38
C SER A 142 9.49 23.55 -10.21
N PRO A 143 10.66 22.90 -10.29
CA PRO A 143 10.77 21.45 -10.21
C PRO A 143 10.16 20.95 -8.91
N ASP A 144 8.94 20.41 -9.00
CA ASP A 144 8.12 20.07 -7.83
C ASP A 144 8.85 18.98 -7.03
N PRO A 145 9.38 19.32 -5.85
CA PRO A 145 10.31 18.46 -5.16
C PRO A 145 9.62 17.26 -4.49
N THR A 146 8.30 17.13 -4.64
CA THR A 146 7.54 15.93 -4.24
C THR A 146 7.64 14.78 -5.25
N VAL A 147 8.01 15.05 -6.51
CA VAL A 147 8.10 14.02 -7.56
C VAL A 147 9.26 13.04 -7.33
N VAL A 148 10.25 13.44 -6.50
CA VAL A 148 11.27 12.52 -6.01
C VAL A 148 11.10 12.26 -4.52
N SER A 149 10.57 11.07 -4.21
CA SER A 149 10.65 10.47 -2.88
C SER A 149 12.08 9.97 -2.59
N ILE A 150 12.94 10.88 -2.16
CA ILE A 150 13.88 10.50 -1.09
C ILE A 150 13.00 10.01 0.10
N PRO A 151 13.48 9.08 0.95
CA PRO A 151 13.04 9.03 2.35
C PRO A 151 12.72 10.42 2.92
N GLU A 152 11.63 10.54 3.69
CA GLU A 152 11.15 11.83 4.21
C GLU A 152 12.21 12.52 5.10
N GLU A 153 12.12 13.81 5.37
CA GLU A 153 13.06 14.47 6.31
C GLU A 153 12.95 13.85 7.73
N THR A 154 11.81 13.23 8.04
CA THR A 154 11.51 12.36 9.19
C THR A 154 12.13 10.95 9.11
N ASP A 155 12.48 10.42 7.93
CA ASP A 155 13.23 9.16 7.78
C ASP A 155 14.73 9.34 8.10
N PHE A 156 15.23 10.59 8.07
CA PHE A 156 16.61 10.95 8.43
C PHE A 156 16.74 11.65 9.79
N SER A 157 15.69 12.30 10.29
CA SER A 157 15.71 12.88 11.64
C SER A 157 15.74 11.78 12.70
N THR A 158 16.37 12.08 13.84
CA THR A 158 16.46 11.18 14.98
C THR A 158 15.49 11.63 16.07
N PRO A 159 14.56 10.77 16.52
CA PRO A 159 14.56 10.41 17.92
C PRO A 159 15.87 9.67 18.23
N LEU A 160 16.44 9.92 19.41
CA LEU A 160 17.68 9.27 19.84
C LEU A 160 17.50 7.75 19.94
N PHE A 161 18.61 7.01 19.78
CA PHE A 161 18.67 5.54 19.80
C PHE A 161 17.96 4.88 20.99
N ASN A 162 17.80 5.61 22.10
CA ASN A 162 17.16 5.19 23.35
C ASN A 162 15.65 4.85 23.20
N GLU A 163 14.98 5.24 22.11
CA GLU A 163 13.53 5.09 21.96
C GLU A 163 13.07 3.94 21.04
N VAL A 164 13.97 3.04 20.60
CA VAL A 164 13.56 1.76 19.99
C VAL A 164 13.08 0.79 21.08
N GLN A 165 11.95 1.13 21.71
CA GLN A 165 11.24 0.25 22.63
C GLN A 165 10.57 -0.88 21.82
N TYR A 166 11.23 -2.04 21.81
CA TYR A 166 10.68 -3.28 21.26
C TYR A 166 9.46 -3.71 22.10
N SER A 167 8.26 -3.48 21.58
CA SER A 167 7.03 -3.83 22.28
C SER A 167 6.86 -5.34 22.39
N THR A 168 6.25 -5.80 23.48
CA THR A 168 5.74 -7.17 23.61
C THR A 168 4.65 -7.49 22.57
N GLU A 169 4.15 -6.50 21.83
CA GLU A 169 3.16 -6.61 20.75
C GLU A 169 3.76 -6.62 19.33
N SER A 170 5.02 -6.19 19.18
CA SER A 170 5.70 -5.98 17.88
C SER A 170 5.51 -7.14 16.89
N VAL A 171 5.10 -6.79 15.66
CA VAL A 171 5.01 -7.69 14.50
C VAL A 171 6.41 -7.89 13.92
N LEU A 172 6.81 -9.14 13.70
CA LEU A 172 8.09 -9.48 13.09
C LEU A 172 7.92 -9.68 11.58
N TYR A 173 8.56 -8.82 10.81
CA TYR A 173 8.81 -9.02 9.39
C TYR A 173 10.25 -9.52 9.23
N PHE A 174 10.49 -10.57 8.46
CA PHE A 174 11.83 -11.13 8.36
C PHE A 174 12.10 -11.83 7.03
N LEU A 175 13.39 -11.93 6.68
CA LEU A 175 13.86 -12.64 5.49
C LEU A 175 15.24 -13.25 5.71
N GLN A 176 15.51 -14.38 5.07
CA GLN A 176 16.85 -14.98 5.03
C GLN A 176 17.67 -14.35 3.91
N LEU A 177 18.84 -13.80 4.24
CA LEU A 177 19.90 -13.44 3.32
C LEU A 177 21.02 -14.49 3.42
N VAL A 178 21.56 -14.92 2.28
CA VAL A 178 22.69 -15.85 2.23
C VAL A 178 23.97 -15.03 2.08
N LEU A 179 24.99 -15.30 2.90
CA LEU A 179 26.27 -14.59 2.81
C LEU A 179 27.20 -15.21 1.75
N PRO A 180 28.10 -14.44 1.12
CA PRO A 180 29.18 -14.98 0.30
C PRO A 180 29.95 -16.09 1.03
N GLY A 181 30.27 -17.18 0.33
CA GLY A 181 30.99 -18.32 0.92
C GLY A 181 30.18 -19.19 1.90
N GLU A 182 28.96 -18.83 2.30
CA GLU A 182 28.09 -19.68 3.13
C GLU A 182 27.83 -21.03 2.44
N LYS A 183 28.08 -22.14 3.16
CA LYS A 183 27.93 -23.55 2.70
C LYS A 183 26.82 -24.33 3.43
N GLY A 184 26.10 -23.69 4.36
CA GLY A 184 25.18 -24.37 5.30
C GLY A 184 23.73 -24.49 4.83
N SER A 185 23.28 -23.58 3.97
CA SER A 185 21.91 -23.56 3.44
C SER A 185 21.69 -24.72 2.45
N LYS A 186 20.69 -25.58 2.72
CA LYS A 186 20.30 -26.71 1.85
C LYS A 186 20.10 -26.20 0.42
N ALA A 187 20.73 -26.83 -0.57
CA ALA A 187 20.83 -26.31 -1.94
C ALA A 187 19.47 -25.89 -2.55
N ILE A 188 19.17 -24.59 -2.50
CA ILE A 188 17.90 -24.02 -2.98
C ILE A 188 17.88 -24.16 -4.50
N ARG A 189 17.00 -25.04 -5.02
CA ARG A 189 16.99 -25.47 -6.42
C ARG A 189 16.71 -24.30 -7.38
N GLY A 190 17.76 -23.79 -8.02
CA GLY A 190 17.72 -22.65 -8.95
C GLY A 190 18.37 -21.37 -8.41
N PHE A 191 18.57 -21.27 -7.08
CA PHE A 191 19.25 -20.13 -6.46
C PHE A 191 20.74 -20.06 -6.82
N SER A 192 21.42 -21.21 -6.97
CA SER A 192 22.86 -21.28 -7.25
C SER A 192 23.31 -20.48 -8.49
N LYS A 193 22.44 -20.32 -9.48
CA LYS A 193 22.69 -19.48 -10.66
C LYS A 193 22.63 -17.98 -10.37
N VAL A 194 21.69 -17.55 -9.53
CA VAL A 194 21.46 -16.13 -9.21
C VAL A 194 22.21 -15.67 -7.95
N ARG A 195 22.91 -16.57 -7.24
CA ARG A 195 23.63 -16.24 -6.00
C ARG A 195 24.58 -15.06 -6.19
N ALA A 196 25.45 -15.11 -7.20
CA ALA A 196 26.42 -14.05 -7.47
C ALA A 196 25.75 -12.67 -7.70
N LEU A 197 24.57 -12.64 -8.34
CA LEU A 197 23.80 -11.41 -8.51
C LEU A 197 23.30 -10.85 -7.16
N TYR A 198 22.87 -11.70 -6.23
CA TYR A 198 22.50 -11.27 -4.88
C TYR A 198 23.70 -10.91 -4.02
N ASP A 199 24.82 -11.64 -4.15
CA ASP A 199 26.07 -11.38 -3.44
C ASP A 199 26.58 -9.96 -3.79
N GLU A 200 26.63 -9.59 -5.08
CA GLU A 200 27.03 -8.25 -5.55
C GLU A 200 26.02 -7.16 -5.17
N LEU A 201 24.73 -7.33 -5.49
CA LEU A 201 23.69 -6.32 -5.25
C LEU A 201 23.53 -5.98 -3.75
N ASN A 202 23.75 -6.94 -2.86
CA ASN A 202 23.67 -6.73 -1.41
C ASN A 202 25.05 -6.53 -0.74
N ALA A 203 26.15 -6.49 -1.49
CA ALA A 203 27.48 -6.27 -0.94
C ALA A 203 27.58 -5.00 -0.07
N PRO A 204 26.95 -3.85 -0.40
CA PRO A 204 26.93 -2.68 0.50
C PRO A 204 26.22 -2.96 1.84
N PHE A 205 25.12 -3.71 1.82
CA PHE A 205 24.40 -4.12 3.03
C PHE A 205 25.26 -5.05 3.91
N ILE A 206 25.92 -6.02 3.27
CA ILE A 206 26.79 -6.99 3.95
C ILE A 206 27.97 -6.26 4.62
N ARG A 207 28.64 -5.33 3.92
CA ARG A 207 29.72 -4.51 4.49
C ARG A 207 29.30 -3.75 5.76
N VAL A 208 28.11 -3.15 5.77
CA VAL A 208 27.58 -2.44 6.96
C VAL A 208 27.32 -3.40 8.11
N VAL A 209 26.73 -4.58 7.83
CA VAL A 209 26.51 -5.61 8.87
C VAL A 209 27.83 -6.13 9.43
N GLU A 210 28.83 -6.38 8.60
CA GLU A 210 30.13 -6.91 9.02
C GLU A 210 30.93 -5.89 9.84
N GLY A 211 30.93 -4.61 9.45
CA GLY A 211 31.50 -3.52 10.23
C GLY A 211 30.86 -3.40 11.62
N LEU A 212 29.54 -3.51 11.73
CA LEU A 212 28.83 -3.48 13.02
C LEU A 212 29.10 -4.72 13.90
N LYS A 213 29.39 -5.90 13.30
CA LYS A 213 29.87 -7.06 14.06
C LYS A 213 31.30 -6.86 14.56
N ALA A 214 32.19 -6.29 13.74
CA ALA A 214 33.56 -5.98 14.13
C ALA A 214 33.62 -4.94 15.28
N ALA A 215 32.73 -3.94 15.24
CA ALA A 215 32.54 -2.94 16.30
C ALA A 215 31.77 -3.46 17.54
N GLY A 216 31.73 -4.78 17.78
CA GLY A 216 31.16 -5.37 18.98
C GLY A 216 29.63 -5.32 19.12
N GLY A 217 28.89 -4.93 18.08
CA GLY A 217 27.42 -4.85 18.10
C GLY A 217 26.85 -3.67 18.91
N GLY A 218 27.65 -2.62 19.12
CA GLY A 218 27.37 -1.51 20.03
C GLY A 218 26.20 -0.58 19.67
N ASP A 219 25.44 -0.28 20.73
CA ASP A 219 24.88 1.01 21.17
C ASP A 219 24.97 2.26 20.26
N GLY A 220 23.91 3.07 20.29
CA GLY A 220 24.03 4.53 20.34
C GLY A 220 23.98 5.26 19.00
N THR A 221 25.08 5.21 18.25
CA THR A 221 25.33 6.19 17.19
C THR A 221 25.05 5.66 15.79
N THR A 222 23.82 5.85 15.31
CA THR A 222 23.47 5.68 13.88
C THR A 222 23.99 6.81 12.98
N MET A 223 24.41 7.93 13.56
CA MET A 223 25.15 9.00 12.88
C MET A 223 26.42 8.39 12.21
N GLY A 224 26.77 8.85 11.01
CA GLY A 224 27.93 8.36 10.24
C GLY A 224 27.71 7.11 9.39
N ARG A 225 26.66 6.31 9.62
CA ARG A 225 26.53 4.98 8.99
C ARG A 225 26.01 5.06 7.54
N PRO A 226 26.59 4.31 6.57
CA PRO A 226 26.03 4.18 5.23
C PRO A 226 24.59 3.62 5.25
N LEU A 227 23.78 4.03 4.27
CA LEU A 227 22.37 3.63 4.14
C LEU A 227 22.18 2.70 2.94
N PRO A 228 22.51 1.40 3.06
CA PRO A 228 22.52 0.46 1.95
C PRO A 228 21.12 0.13 1.42
N ARG A 229 21.09 -0.49 0.24
CA ARG A 229 19.89 -1.06 -0.38
C ARG A 229 19.85 -2.57 -0.13
N LEU A 230 18.65 -3.07 0.14
CA LEU A 230 18.37 -4.49 0.32
C LEU A 230 17.55 -4.99 -0.86
N TYR A 231 18.10 -5.92 -1.64
CA TYR A 231 17.47 -6.47 -2.85
C TYR A 231 16.76 -7.78 -2.53
N ILE A 232 15.47 -7.85 -2.85
CA ILE A 232 14.57 -8.95 -2.45
C ILE A 232 13.89 -9.63 -3.64
N GLY A 233 13.60 -10.92 -3.50
CA GLY A 233 13.05 -11.80 -4.55
C GLY A 233 11.54 -12.07 -4.47
N LYS A 234 10.89 -12.05 -3.29
CA LYS A 234 9.42 -12.19 -3.17
C LYS A 234 8.83 -11.40 -1.98
N ASN A 235 7.54 -11.12 -2.08
CA ASN A 235 6.70 -10.47 -1.06
C ASN A 235 7.07 -9.00 -0.73
N ARG A 236 7.44 -8.21 -1.75
CA ARG A 236 7.88 -6.79 -1.60
C ARG A 236 6.92 -5.91 -0.78
N THR A 237 5.62 -6.12 -0.95
CA THR A 237 4.57 -5.40 -0.23
C THR A 237 4.64 -5.56 1.29
N LEU A 238 5.22 -6.64 1.83
CA LEU A 238 5.37 -6.83 3.27
C LEU A 238 6.43 -5.88 3.89
N LEU A 239 7.42 -5.41 3.13
CA LEU A 239 8.33 -4.37 3.63
C LEU A 239 7.68 -2.98 3.60
N THR A 240 6.80 -2.74 2.62
CA THR A 240 5.95 -1.54 2.58
C THR A 240 4.89 -1.55 3.70
N GLU A 241 4.38 -2.73 4.06
CA GLU A 241 3.49 -2.95 5.22
C GLU A 241 4.25 -2.70 6.53
N ALA A 242 5.49 -3.20 6.65
CA ALA A 242 6.33 -2.98 7.82
C ALA A 242 6.58 -1.48 8.09
N ARG A 243 6.86 -0.67 7.05
CA ARG A 243 7.01 0.81 7.17
C ARG A 243 5.75 1.50 7.70
N ARG A 244 4.57 0.89 7.55
CA ARG A 244 3.25 1.45 7.95
C ARG A 244 2.70 0.83 9.25
N THR A 245 3.38 -0.16 9.81
CA THR A 245 2.92 -0.94 10.96
C THR A 245 3.60 -0.44 12.24
N PRO A 246 2.85 0.10 13.23
CA PRO A 246 3.43 0.58 14.48
C PRO A 246 4.23 -0.51 15.20
N HIS A 247 5.39 -0.13 15.74
CA HIS A 247 6.33 -1.02 16.44
C HIS A 247 6.77 -2.27 15.65
N ALA A 248 6.66 -2.28 14.31
CA ALA A 248 7.15 -3.38 13.48
C ALA A 248 8.66 -3.55 13.59
N THR A 249 9.11 -4.79 13.72
CA THR A 249 10.54 -5.15 13.68
C THR A 249 10.85 -5.80 12.34
N VAL A 250 11.84 -5.30 11.61
CA VAL A 250 12.33 -5.94 10.38
C VAL A 250 13.68 -6.61 10.64
N ALA A 251 13.76 -7.92 10.42
CA ALA A 251 14.94 -8.73 10.72
C ALA A 251 15.49 -9.44 9.47
N VAL A 252 16.77 -9.21 9.16
CA VAL A 252 17.50 -9.93 8.12
C VAL A 252 18.33 -11.03 8.78
N LEU A 253 17.98 -12.29 8.51
CA LEU A 253 18.62 -13.48 9.09
C LEU A 253 19.73 -13.97 8.15
N MET A 254 20.93 -14.17 8.68
CA MET A 254 22.15 -14.57 7.97
C MET A 254 22.82 -15.74 8.70
N ASN A 255 23.74 -16.44 8.04
CA ASN A 255 24.44 -17.61 8.61
C ASN A 255 23.46 -18.70 9.13
N VAL A 256 22.27 -18.79 8.52
CA VAL A 256 21.16 -19.60 9.06
C VAL A 256 21.47 -21.09 8.93
N ARG A 257 21.71 -21.75 10.07
CA ARG A 257 21.91 -23.19 10.18
C ARG A 257 20.70 -23.80 10.86
N VAL A 258 20.21 -24.93 10.33
CA VAL A 258 19.05 -25.65 10.85
C VAL A 258 19.43 -27.12 11.02
N THR A 259 19.41 -27.63 12.25
CA THR A 259 19.78 -29.01 12.60
C THR A 259 18.69 -29.69 13.43
N PRO A 260 18.51 -31.03 13.42
CA PRO A 260 17.46 -31.67 14.21
C PRO A 260 17.63 -31.43 15.72
N TYR A 261 16.57 -31.03 16.42
CA TYR A 261 16.62 -30.68 17.84
C TYR A 261 16.66 -31.95 18.70
N ARG A 262 17.86 -32.34 19.16
CA ARG A 262 18.09 -33.62 19.85
C ARG A 262 17.60 -33.69 21.30
N HIS A 263 17.24 -32.56 21.90
CA HIS A 263 16.82 -32.46 23.31
C HIS A 263 15.29 -32.60 23.49
N SER A 264 14.58 -33.17 22.52
CA SER A 264 13.15 -33.47 22.64
C SER A 264 12.78 -34.83 22.06
N LYS A 265 11.71 -35.42 22.60
CA LYS A 265 11.06 -36.60 22.02
C LYS A 265 10.30 -36.29 20.71
N ARG A 266 10.09 -35.00 20.39
CA ARG A 266 9.44 -34.55 19.15
C ARG A 266 10.41 -34.53 17.97
N SER A 267 10.20 -35.43 17.01
CA SER A 267 11.00 -35.54 15.78
C SER A 267 10.71 -34.45 14.74
N ASP A 268 9.73 -33.57 14.96
CA ASP A 268 9.38 -32.46 14.08
C ASP A 268 10.10 -31.15 14.44
N LEU A 269 11.01 -31.16 15.42
CA LEU A 269 11.71 -29.98 15.90
C LEU A 269 13.15 -29.85 15.36
N PHE A 270 13.54 -28.61 15.10
CA PHE A 270 14.86 -28.22 14.65
C PHE A 270 15.42 -27.09 15.53
N HIS A 271 16.72 -27.18 15.80
CA HIS A 271 17.55 -26.10 16.32
C HIS A 271 17.97 -25.21 15.15
N MET A 272 17.58 -23.94 15.20
CA MET A 272 18.07 -22.89 14.31
C MET A 272 19.13 -22.06 15.03
N THR A 273 20.23 -21.73 14.34
CA THR A 273 21.14 -20.64 14.72
C THR A 273 21.24 -19.63 13.59
N ALA A 274 21.19 -18.34 13.87
CA ALA A 274 21.35 -17.27 12.89
C ALA A 274 22.03 -16.03 13.49
N ASP A 275 22.68 -15.25 12.65
CA ASP A 275 22.98 -13.84 12.93
C ASP A 275 21.82 -12.99 12.40
N VAL A 276 21.41 -11.96 13.14
CA VAL A 276 20.28 -11.10 12.77
C VAL A 276 20.73 -9.65 12.68
N ALA A 277 20.49 -9.00 11.55
CA ALA A 277 20.49 -7.54 11.46
C ALA A 277 19.05 -7.04 11.61
N ILE A 278 18.81 -6.21 12.63
CA ILE A 278 17.56 -5.45 12.79
C ILE A 278 17.68 -4.17 11.96
N VAL A 279 16.69 -3.90 11.11
CA VAL A 279 16.74 -2.82 10.12
C VAL A 279 15.47 -1.98 10.15
N ARG A 280 15.59 -0.72 9.73
CA ARG A 280 14.46 0.19 9.45
C ARG A 280 14.39 0.44 7.95
N PRO A 281 13.29 0.07 7.25
CA PRO A 281 13.07 0.46 5.86
C PRO A 281 12.91 1.99 5.73
N LEU A 282 13.54 2.58 4.73
CA LEU A 282 13.50 4.02 4.43
C LEU A 282 12.95 4.22 3.01
N GLY A 283 12.11 5.24 2.81
CA GLY A 283 11.53 5.53 1.49
C GLY A 283 10.65 4.40 0.90
N GLU A 284 10.47 4.42 -0.42
CA GLU A 284 9.60 3.51 -1.17
C GLU A 284 10.33 2.23 -1.63
N CYS A 285 9.59 1.14 -1.85
CA CYS A 285 10.13 -0.10 -2.41
C CYS A 285 10.01 -0.08 -3.94
N ARG A 286 11.11 0.20 -4.65
CA ARG A 286 11.11 0.24 -6.13
C ARG A 286 11.18 -1.17 -6.72
N GLU A 287 10.56 -1.35 -7.89
CA GLU A 287 10.63 -2.61 -8.63
C GLU A 287 12.01 -2.79 -9.28
N PHE A 288 12.45 -4.04 -9.40
CA PHE A 288 13.73 -4.35 -10.03
C PHE A 288 13.51 -4.74 -11.50
N ASP A 289 14.00 -3.91 -12.41
CA ASP A 289 13.93 -4.16 -13.84
C ASP A 289 14.97 -5.23 -14.24
N ALA A 290 14.45 -6.38 -14.67
CA ALA A 290 15.22 -7.51 -15.15
C ALA A 290 15.35 -7.53 -16.69
N ALA A 291 15.09 -6.43 -17.39
CA ALA A 291 15.46 -6.28 -18.79
C ALA A 291 16.97 -6.55 -19.00
N GLY A 292 17.31 -7.21 -20.10
CA GLY A 292 18.71 -7.58 -20.42
C GLY A 292 19.33 -8.67 -19.52
N VAL A 293 18.57 -9.29 -18.61
CA VAL A 293 19.06 -10.38 -17.76
C VAL A 293 19.52 -11.59 -18.59
N ASP A 294 20.60 -12.25 -18.17
CA ASP A 294 21.08 -13.48 -18.81
C ASP A 294 19.97 -14.56 -18.83
N PRO A 295 19.55 -15.05 -20.02
CA PRO A 295 18.54 -16.11 -20.15
C PRO A 295 18.90 -17.43 -19.46
N SER A 296 20.17 -17.65 -19.08
CA SER A 296 20.56 -18.80 -18.26
C SER A 296 20.01 -18.71 -16.83
N LEU A 297 19.75 -17.50 -16.31
CA LEU A 297 19.28 -17.26 -14.95
C LEU A 297 17.79 -17.62 -14.80
N THR A 298 17.43 -18.16 -13.63
CA THR A 298 16.06 -18.62 -13.38
C THR A 298 15.18 -17.45 -12.94
N ALA A 299 14.30 -16.98 -13.83
CA ALA A 299 13.44 -15.80 -13.64
C ALA A 299 12.63 -15.78 -12.33
N ASP A 300 12.28 -16.96 -11.82
CA ASP A 300 11.55 -17.19 -10.56
C ASP A 300 12.36 -16.85 -9.30
N TYR A 301 13.69 -16.74 -9.41
CA TYR A 301 14.61 -16.44 -8.30
C TYR A 301 15.34 -15.09 -8.45
N LEU A 302 15.24 -14.41 -9.59
CA LEU A 302 15.80 -13.07 -9.74
C LEU A 302 15.24 -12.07 -8.70
N PRO A 303 15.98 -11.01 -8.34
CA PRO A 303 15.42 -9.89 -7.60
C PRO A 303 14.16 -9.34 -8.29
N LYS A 304 13.24 -8.79 -7.48
CA LYS A 304 11.96 -8.21 -7.91
C LYS A 304 11.72 -6.81 -7.36
N ALA A 305 12.45 -6.43 -6.31
CA ALA A 305 12.43 -5.09 -5.76
C ALA A 305 13.70 -4.80 -4.96
N CYS A 306 13.97 -3.51 -4.75
CA CYS A 306 14.92 -3.02 -3.77
C CYS A 306 14.23 -2.05 -2.81
N ILE A 307 14.81 -1.85 -1.64
CA ILE A 307 14.42 -0.81 -0.68
C ILE A 307 15.66 -0.34 0.08
N LYS A 308 15.70 0.95 0.43
CA LYS A 308 16.78 1.52 1.24
C LYS A 308 16.55 1.17 2.72
N VAL A 309 17.62 0.89 3.47
CA VAL A 309 17.51 0.49 4.88
C VAL A 309 18.57 1.17 5.77
N CYS A 310 18.16 1.55 6.97
CA CYS A 310 19.09 1.83 8.08
C CYS A 310 19.32 0.53 8.87
N VAL A 311 20.58 0.13 9.09
CA VAL A 311 20.92 -1.01 9.95
C VAL A 311 21.03 -0.52 11.40
N VAL A 312 20.07 -0.92 12.23
CA VAL A 312 19.90 -0.42 13.60
C VAL A 312 20.81 -1.17 14.57
N LYS A 313 20.77 -2.51 14.55
CA LYS A 313 21.51 -3.39 15.46
C LYS A 313 21.87 -4.69 14.74
N VAL A 314 23.00 -5.30 15.10
CA VAL A 314 23.33 -6.67 14.67
C VAL A 314 23.53 -7.53 15.91
N VAL A 315 22.88 -8.69 15.94
CA VAL A 315 22.97 -9.69 17.02
C VAL A 315 23.45 -11.00 16.42
N SER A 316 24.60 -11.49 16.86
CA SER A 316 25.20 -12.72 16.33
C SER A 316 24.80 -13.94 17.16
N GLY A 317 24.64 -15.10 16.50
CA GLY A 317 24.45 -16.38 17.19
C GLY A 317 23.13 -16.56 17.96
N ILE A 318 22.05 -15.88 17.58
CA ILE A 318 20.69 -16.15 18.11
C ILE A 318 20.33 -17.60 17.82
N GLN A 319 19.90 -18.33 18.85
CA GLN A 319 19.38 -19.69 18.70
C GLN A 319 17.88 -19.74 19.01
N ALA A 320 17.14 -20.51 18.22
CA ALA A 320 15.71 -20.73 18.39
C ALA A 320 15.33 -22.18 18.09
N VAL A 321 14.31 -22.70 18.76
CA VAL A 321 13.61 -23.92 18.31
C VAL A 321 12.59 -23.53 17.24
N ILE A 322 12.54 -24.29 16.15
CA ILE A 322 11.55 -24.14 15.06
C ILE A 322 10.98 -25.52 14.68
N THR A 323 9.77 -25.57 14.12
CA THR A 323 9.20 -26.83 13.60
C THR A 323 9.62 -27.11 12.15
N ASP A 324 9.44 -28.35 11.71
CA ASP A 324 9.49 -28.78 10.31
C ASP A 324 8.61 -27.91 9.38
N ALA A 325 7.45 -27.46 9.88
CA ALA A 325 6.58 -26.54 9.14
C ALA A 325 7.21 -25.14 8.98
N MET A 326 7.94 -24.65 9.99
CA MET A 326 8.68 -23.37 9.93
C MET A 326 9.90 -23.47 9.00
N GLU A 327 10.65 -24.58 9.04
CA GLU A 327 11.72 -24.85 8.07
C GLU A 327 11.19 -24.78 6.65
N LYS A 328 10.07 -25.46 6.40
CA LYS A 328 9.40 -25.52 5.10
C LYS A 328 8.88 -24.18 4.61
N LEU A 329 8.35 -23.35 5.51
CA LEU A 329 7.69 -22.10 5.18
C LEU A 329 8.65 -20.92 5.03
N PHE A 330 9.71 -20.85 5.85
CA PHE A 330 10.56 -19.67 5.98
C PHE A 330 11.99 -19.85 5.42
N PHE A 331 12.56 -21.06 5.48
CA PHE A 331 14.01 -21.28 5.26
C PHE A 331 14.35 -22.09 4.00
N ARG A 332 13.35 -22.37 3.16
CA ARG A 332 13.54 -23.03 1.84
C ARG A 332 13.78 -22.07 0.68
N ARG A 333 13.62 -20.76 0.90
CA ARG A 333 13.71 -19.74 -0.16
C ARG A 333 14.19 -18.40 0.40
N ALA A 334 15.50 -18.17 0.33
CA ALA A 334 16.13 -16.89 0.66
C ALA A 334 15.53 -15.70 -0.13
N TYR A 335 15.77 -14.48 0.37
CA TYR A 335 15.32 -13.19 -0.17
C TYR A 335 13.79 -13.10 -0.33
N THR A 336 13.04 -13.88 0.43
CA THR A 336 11.57 -13.83 0.52
C THR A 336 11.19 -13.17 1.84
N THR A 337 10.39 -12.10 1.80
CA THR A 337 9.88 -11.48 3.02
C THR A 337 8.76 -12.33 3.62
N HIS A 338 8.81 -12.53 4.93
CA HIS A 338 7.81 -13.21 5.74
C HIS A 338 7.30 -12.28 6.83
N ARG A 339 6.12 -12.60 7.39
CA ARG A 339 5.44 -11.88 8.47
C ARG A 339 4.99 -12.89 9.51
N LEU A 340 5.23 -12.60 10.78
CA LEU A 340 4.79 -13.41 11.91
C LEU A 340 4.53 -12.49 13.11
N SER A 341 3.41 -12.69 13.81
CA SER A 341 3.08 -11.94 15.02
C SER A 341 2.60 -12.89 16.12
N ARG A 342 2.98 -12.56 17.36
CA ARG A 342 2.63 -13.28 18.59
C ARG A 342 1.11 -13.32 18.87
N TYR A 343 0.33 -12.42 18.25
CA TYR A 343 -1.12 -12.25 18.46
C TYR A 343 -1.96 -12.39 17.19
N HIS A 344 -1.35 -12.32 16.00
CA HIS A 344 -2.06 -12.49 14.73
C HIS A 344 -2.39 -13.97 14.48
N LEU A 345 -3.56 -14.39 14.99
CA LEU A 345 -4.08 -15.76 14.88
C LEU A 345 -3.98 -16.37 13.47
N PRO A 346 -4.21 -15.64 12.35
CA PRO A 346 -4.03 -16.17 11.00
C PRO A 346 -2.58 -16.47 10.59
N ASP A 347 -1.56 -15.86 11.21
CA ASP A 347 -0.14 -16.23 10.97
C ASP A 347 0.24 -17.45 11.80
N LEU A 348 -0.16 -17.48 13.07
CA LEU A 348 0.04 -18.64 13.96
C LEU A 348 -0.60 -19.92 13.37
N LYS A 349 -1.79 -19.81 12.76
CA LYS A 349 -2.46 -20.90 12.04
C LYS A 349 -1.66 -21.45 10.84
N LYS A 350 -0.77 -20.68 10.21
CA LYS A 350 0.12 -21.17 9.14
C LYS A 350 1.23 -22.09 9.68
N VAL A 351 1.68 -21.81 10.91
CA VAL A 351 2.82 -22.48 11.56
C VAL A 351 2.40 -23.77 12.30
N ARG A 352 1.10 -23.92 12.60
CA ARG A 352 0.47 -25.01 13.39
C ARG A 352 0.83 -25.03 14.87
N ASP A 353 2.11 -24.88 15.20
CA ASP A 353 2.60 -24.80 16.58
C ASP A 353 2.73 -23.32 16.99
N THR A 354 1.77 -22.86 17.80
CA THR A 354 1.65 -21.43 18.14
C THR A 354 2.68 -20.97 19.15
N GLU A 355 3.11 -21.86 20.05
CA GLU A 355 4.04 -21.49 21.12
C GLU A 355 5.49 -21.49 20.63
N ILE A 356 5.85 -22.44 19.74
CA ILE A 356 7.15 -22.39 19.06
C ILE A 356 7.23 -21.18 18.10
N ALA A 357 6.13 -20.80 17.46
CA ALA A 357 6.07 -19.56 16.69
C ALA A 357 6.31 -18.31 17.56
N LYS A 358 5.68 -18.21 18.74
CA LYS A 358 5.89 -17.11 19.69
C LYS A 358 7.34 -17.07 20.20
N MET A 359 7.91 -18.20 20.63
CA MET A 359 9.29 -18.29 21.11
C MET A 359 10.32 -17.87 20.05
N PHE A 360 10.12 -18.29 18.79
CA PHE A 360 10.94 -17.85 17.67
C PHE A 360 10.85 -16.33 17.41
N THR A 361 9.65 -15.75 17.46
CA THR A 361 9.47 -14.29 17.35
C THR A 361 10.13 -13.56 18.53
N GLN A 362 10.00 -14.08 19.75
CA GLN A 362 10.62 -13.52 20.95
C GLN A 362 12.16 -13.51 20.84
N ALA A 363 12.76 -14.63 20.43
CA ALA A 363 14.22 -14.76 20.27
C ALA A 363 14.83 -13.71 19.33
N ILE A 364 14.12 -13.41 18.24
CA ILE A 364 14.58 -12.46 17.21
C ILE A 364 14.36 -11.01 17.63
N ILE A 365 13.27 -10.69 18.35
CA ILE A 365 12.98 -9.33 18.82
C ILE A 365 13.87 -8.95 20.01
N ASP A 366 13.98 -9.82 21.02
CA ASP A 366 14.76 -9.56 22.23
C ASP A 366 16.28 -9.64 21.96
N GLY A 367 16.68 -10.32 20.87
CA GLY A 367 18.08 -10.63 20.59
C GLY A 367 18.65 -11.68 21.56
N HIS A 368 17.80 -12.57 22.08
CA HIS A 368 18.14 -13.58 23.07
C HIS A 368 17.85 -14.99 22.55
N THR A 369 18.60 -15.97 23.06
CA THR A 369 18.40 -17.37 22.67
C THR A 369 17.18 -17.97 23.36
N SER A 370 16.24 -18.54 22.59
CA SER A 370 15.06 -19.22 23.10
C SER A 370 15.13 -20.72 22.79
N LEU A 371 15.46 -21.50 23.80
CA LEU A 371 15.47 -22.96 23.76
C LEU A 371 14.38 -23.50 24.69
N LEU A 372 13.81 -24.67 24.36
CA LEU A 372 12.93 -25.40 25.28
C LEU A 372 13.73 -25.82 26.52
N PRO A 373 13.21 -25.60 27.75
CA PRO A 373 13.69 -26.30 28.93
C PRO A 373 13.50 -27.81 28.79
N GLU A 374 14.41 -28.63 29.35
CA GLU A 374 14.44 -30.08 29.10
C GLU A 374 13.16 -30.83 29.57
N ASP A 375 12.42 -30.27 30.53
CA ASP A 375 11.20 -30.87 31.10
C ASP A 375 9.86 -30.29 30.59
N ALA A 376 9.88 -29.33 29.65
CA ALA A 376 8.79 -28.37 29.40
C ALA A 376 7.44 -28.90 28.86
N TYR A 377 7.18 -30.21 28.88
CA TYR A 377 5.92 -30.81 28.38
C TYR A 377 5.33 -31.92 29.29
N TYR A 378 5.73 -32.02 30.57
CA TYR A 378 5.19 -33.01 31.52
C TYR A 378 4.03 -32.54 32.43
N THR A 379 3.10 -31.69 31.96
CA THR A 379 1.74 -31.60 32.54
C THR A 379 0.74 -30.93 31.60
N SER A 380 -0.19 -31.70 31.02
CA SER A 380 -1.57 -31.23 30.71
C SER A 380 -2.47 -32.40 30.25
N SER A 381 -2.89 -33.26 31.19
CA SER A 381 -3.95 -34.27 30.94
C SER A 381 -4.49 -34.92 32.24
N ALA A 382 -5.05 -34.11 33.15
CA ALA A 382 -5.84 -34.63 34.29
C ALA A 382 -6.77 -33.56 34.87
N ALA A 383 -7.86 -34.01 35.49
CA ALA A 383 -8.98 -33.22 36.00
C ALA A 383 -8.67 -32.32 37.22
N GLY A 384 -9.38 -31.20 37.30
CA GLY A 384 -10.49 -31.04 38.27
C GLY A 384 -10.21 -30.92 39.78
N VAL A 385 -10.58 -29.76 40.32
CA VAL A 385 -11.13 -29.51 41.67
C VAL A 385 -10.37 -30.07 42.89
N SER A 386 -9.74 -29.16 43.65
CA SER A 386 -9.91 -29.11 45.12
C SER A 386 -9.57 -27.73 45.68
N LEU A 387 -10.19 -27.36 46.81
CA LEU A 387 -9.76 -26.24 47.66
C LEU A 387 -8.85 -26.80 48.77
N ALA A 388 -7.78 -26.08 49.11
CA ALA A 388 -7.20 -26.10 50.46
C ALA A 388 -6.38 -24.82 50.72
N ASN A 389 -6.50 -24.26 51.92
CA ASN A 389 -5.66 -23.15 52.40
C ASN A 389 -4.35 -23.68 53.00
N SER A 390 -3.27 -22.92 52.87
CA SER A 390 -2.34 -22.68 53.99
C SER A 390 -1.39 -21.50 53.70
N ASN A 391 -1.21 -20.62 54.69
CA ASN A 391 -0.24 -19.52 54.66
C ASN A 391 1.13 -20.00 55.19
N ALA A 392 2.24 -19.52 54.62
CA ALA A 392 3.49 -19.30 55.37
C ALA A 392 4.53 -18.41 54.63
N SER A 393 4.97 -17.34 55.31
CA SER A 393 6.30 -16.71 55.31
C SER A 393 7.27 -16.83 54.11
N SER A 394 7.68 -15.65 53.60
CA SER A 394 8.99 -15.36 53.01
C SER A 394 10.05 -15.06 54.10
N PRO A 395 11.27 -14.56 53.79
CA PRO A 395 12.29 -15.13 52.90
C PRO A 395 13.67 -15.26 53.59
N SER A 396 14.61 -16.01 53.00
CA SER A 396 16.05 -15.74 53.21
C SER A 396 16.92 -16.28 52.07
N ALA A 397 18.11 -15.72 51.92
CA ALA A 397 19.06 -16.07 50.87
C ALA A 397 20.26 -16.87 51.41
N LYS A 398 20.86 -17.73 50.57
CA LYS A 398 22.31 -17.66 50.27
C LYS A 398 22.74 -18.55 49.10
N ARG A 399 23.77 -18.05 48.42
CA ARG A 399 24.56 -18.68 47.36
C ARG A 399 25.54 -19.71 47.95
N PRO A 400 25.74 -20.88 47.34
CA PRO A 400 26.96 -21.66 47.49
C PRO A 400 27.80 -21.65 46.21
N THR A 401 29.13 -21.67 46.37
CA THR A 401 30.08 -22.03 45.31
C THR A 401 30.52 -23.49 45.48
N SER A 402 30.88 -24.14 44.38
CA SER A 402 31.43 -25.49 44.28
C SER A 402 32.93 -25.53 44.67
N PRO A 403 33.71 -26.62 44.49
CA PRO A 403 33.38 -27.99 44.02
C PRO A 403 34.01 -29.14 44.86
N ALA A 404 33.78 -30.41 44.48
CA ALA A 404 34.83 -31.35 43.99
C ALA A 404 34.49 -32.86 44.19
N ASN A 405 34.90 -33.67 43.20
CA ASN A 405 35.25 -35.10 43.26
C ASN A 405 34.17 -36.16 43.64
N SER A 406 34.28 -37.43 43.23
CA SER A 406 34.89 -38.07 42.04
C SER A 406 34.47 -39.57 41.97
N SER A 407 34.94 -40.29 40.94
CA SER A 407 34.98 -41.76 40.78
C SER A 407 33.68 -42.54 40.41
N SER A 408 33.77 -43.18 39.25
CA SER A 408 33.08 -44.42 38.82
C SER A 408 33.92 -45.65 39.30
N PRO A 409 33.74 -46.93 38.90
CA PRO A 409 32.82 -47.49 37.87
C PRO A 409 32.10 -48.83 38.20
N GLY A 410 31.23 -49.25 37.27
CA GLY A 410 30.94 -50.66 36.96
C GLY A 410 29.47 -51.11 37.16
N SER A 411 28.93 -52.14 36.50
CA SER A 411 29.05 -52.66 35.11
C SER A 411 28.05 -53.83 34.92
N ILE A 412 27.93 -54.35 33.69
CA ILE A 412 27.39 -55.68 33.27
C ILE A 412 25.85 -55.96 33.30
N HIS A 413 25.43 -56.65 32.23
CA HIS A 413 24.24 -57.51 32.00
C HIS A 413 22.85 -56.93 31.62
N THR A 414 22.50 -57.21 30.36
CA THR A 414 21.17 -57.53 29.80
C THR A 414 20.94 -59.07 29.88
N PRO A 415 19.84 -59.73 29.40
CA PRO A 415 18.70 -59.24 28.56
C PRO A 415 17.28 -59.82 28.88
N SER A 416 16.30 -59.53 28.00
CA SER A 416 15.09 -60.34 27.66
C SER A 416 13.92 -60.44 28.68
N SER A 417 12.65 -60.67 28.31
CA SER A 417 11.92 -60.42 27.03
C SER A 417 10.38 -60.60 27.18
N SER A 418 9.62 -60.11 26.17
CA SER A 418 8.36 -60.67 25.63
C SER A 418 6.97 -60.33 26.24
N ASN A 419 5.98 -60.47 25.35
CA ASN A 419 4.54 -60.78 25.52
C ASN A 419 3.47 -59.70 25.91
N LYS A 420 2.71 -59.32 24.87
CA LYS A 420 1.24 -59.01 24.82
C LYS A 420 0.39 -60.28 25.18
N PRO A 421 -0.98 -60.30 25.28
CA PRO A 421 -1.95 -59.39 24.63
C PRO A 421 -3.35 -59.07 25.29
N SER A 422 -4.01 -58.04 24.72
CA SER A 422 -5.46 -57.94 24.32
C SER A 422 -6.67 -57.97 25.29
N LYS A 423 -7.66 -57.10 24.95
CA LYS A 423 -9.16 -57.28 25.02
C LYS A 423 -9.83 -57.30 26.43
N GLU A 424 -11.11 -56.94 26.65
CA GLU A 424 -12.16 -56.30 25.81
C GLU A 424 -13.26 -55.55 26.66
N THR A 425 -14.10 -54.77 25.96
CA THR A 425 -15.41 -54.14 26.29
C THR A 425 -16.21 -54.49 27.57
N HIS A 426 -16.86 -53.48 28.20
CA HIS A 426 -18.34 -53.21 28.12
C HIS A 426 -18.85 -52.04 29.01
N SER A 427 -20.06 -51.52 28.70
CA SER A 427 -20.87 -50.55 29.47
C SER A 427 -22.09 -51.25 30.14
N PRO A 428 -22.89 -50.63 31.06
CA PRO A 428 -23.97 -49.68 30.67
C PRO A 428 -24.35 -48.59 31.72
N SER A 429 -25.47 -47.88 31.48
CA SER A 429 -26.14 -46.81 32.27
C SER A 429 -27.24 -47.41 33.23
N PRO A 430 -28.26 -46.72 33.83
CA PRO A 430 -28.86 -45.37 33.58
C PRO A 430 -29.35 -44.56 34.85
N ASP A 431 -30.23 -43.57 34.59
CA ASP A 431 -31.25 -42.91 35.44
C ASP A 431 -30.97 -41.64 36.29
N THR A 432 -31.94 -40.73 36.59
CA THR A 432 -33.11 -40.10 35.88
C THR A 432 -33.63 -38.90 36.76
N GLU A 433 -34.54 -38.03 36.25
CA GLU A 433 -35.20 -36.84 36.89
C GLU A 433 -34.32 -35.58 37.12
N GLN A 434 -34.63 -34.33 36.73
CA GLN A 434 -35.83 -33.44 36.67
C GLN A 434 -36.18 -32.66 37.96
N LEU A 435 -35.95 -31.33 37.96
CA LEU A 435 -36.95 -30.26 38.24
C LEU A 435 -36.35 -28.81 38.19
N VAL A 436 -37.22 -27.80 38.22
CA VAL A 436 -36.99 -26.34 38.02
C VAL A 436 -38.16 -25.56 38.71
N PRO A 437 -38.28 -24.21 38.78
CA PRO A 437 -37.36 -23.07 38.49
C PRO A 437 -37.40 -21.94 39.60
N SER A 438 -37.05 -20.68 39.23
CA SER A 438 -37.51 -19.37 39.78
C SER A 438 -36.97 -18.90 41.16
N SER A 439 -36.86 -17.59 41.51
CA SER A 439 -36.85 -16.29 40.76
C SER A 439 -36.45 -15.09 41.66
N SER A 440 -36.11 -13.92 41.07
CA SER A 440 -36.30 -12.49 41.50
C SER A 440 -36.55 -12.09 42.99
N SER A 441 -36.14 -10.92 43.53
CA SER A 441 -35.33 -9.76 43.09
C SER A 441 -35.23 -8.67 44.22
N THR A 442 -34.67 -7.48 43.91
CA THR A 442 -34.99 -6.15 44.50
C THR A 442 -34.20 -5.61 45.72
N ILE A 443 -33.19 -4.76 45.42
CA ILE A 443 -32.97 -3.36 45.88
C ILE A 443 -33.37 -2.93 47.32
N HIS A 444 -32.42 -2.37 48.09
CA HIS A 444 -32.46 -1.00 48.64
C HIS A 444 -31.07 -0.54 49.15
N ALA A 445 -30.87 0.76 49.41
CA ALA A 445 -29.56 1.36 49.71
C ALA A 445 -29.64 2.50 50.74
N THR A 446 -28.55 2.77 51.48
CA THR A 446 -28.29 4.09 52.10
C THR A 446 -26.80 4.32 52.46
N THR A 447 -26.47 5.60 52.62
CA THR A 447 -25.15 6.25 52.66
C THR A 447 -24.30 6.02 53.91
N ALA A 448 -22.97 5.95 53.75
CA ALA A 448 -21.95 6.60 54.60
C ALA A 448 -20.60 6.67 53.84
N ILE A 449 -19.74 7.65 54.17
CA ILE A 449 -18.43 7.88 53.53
C ILE A 449 -17.35 7.81 54.61
N ASP A 450 -16.27 7.05 54.36
CA ASP A 450 -14.92 7.49 54.78
C ASP A 450 -13.79 6.81 53.96
N GLN A 451 -12.56 7.32 54.10
CA GLN A 451 -11.52 7.24 53.06
C GLN A 451 -10.52 6.08 53.21
N ILE A 452 -10.17 5.40 52.11
CA ILE A 452 -9.00 4.51 51.97
C ILE A 452 -8.34 4.75 50.60
N PRO A 453 -6.99 4.79 50.46
CA PRO A 453 -6.33 5.13 49.19
C PRO A 453 -6.50 4.06 48.09
N ASP A 454 -6.67 4.53 46.86
CA ASP A 454 -6.90 3.66 45.70
C ASP A 454 -5.62 2.95 45.22
N LYS A 455 -5.77 1.69 44.79
CA LYS A 455 -4.74 0.92 44.09
C LYS A 455 -5.14 0.78 42.64
N GLN A 456 -4.70 1.77 41.86
CA GLN A 456 -4.91 1.88 40.43
C GLN A 456 -4.61 0.54 39.73
N LYS A 457 -5.61 0.02 39.02
CA LYS A 457 -5.44 -1.11 38.09
C LYS A 457 -5.04 -0.57 36.72
N ASP A 458 -4.14 -1.26 36.04
CA ASP A 458 -3.74 -0.93 34.67
C ASP A 458 -4.88 -1.22 33.69
N GLY A 459 -5.74 -0.21 33.47
CA GLY A 459 -6.66 -0.17 32.34
C GLY A 459 -5.94 0.27 31.08
N ILE A 460 -6.21 -0.39 29.95
CA ILE A 460 -5.69 0.01 28.64
C ILE A 460 -6.47 1.25 28.18
N ALA A 461 -5.91 2.43 28.44
CA ALA A 461 -6.50 3.70 28.03
C ALA A 461 -6.21 3.99 26.54
N TYR A 462 -7.27 4.22 25.75
CA TYR A 462 -7.18 4.65 24.34
C TYR A 462 -7.08 6.18 24.20
N THR A 463 -6.70 6.89 25.28
CA THR A 463 -6.62 8.36 25.41
C THR A 463 -5.47 9.01 24.60
N LYS A 464 -5.21 8.53 23.37
CA LYS A 464 -4.20 9.07 22.44
C LYS A 464 -4.80 9.89 21.29
N TYR A 465 -6.12 10.15 21.29
CA TYR A 465 -6.83 10.85 20.21
C TYR A 465 -7.17 12.33 20.47
N LEU A 466 -6.61 12.90 21.54
CA LEU A 466 -6.77 14.32 21.93
C LEU A 466 -5.42 15.01 22.16
N ALA A 467 -4.40 14.62 21.40
CA ALA A 467 -3.21 15.42 21.16
C ALA A 467 -3.25 15.89 19.70
N PRO A 468 -2.98 17.18 19.41
CA PRO A 468 -2.42 17.57 18.13
C PRO A 468 -1.01 16.99 17.95
N ASP A 469 -0.40 17.19 16.79
CA ASP A 469 0.97 16.75 16.49
C ASP A 469 2.04 17.63 17.20
N ASP A 470 1.98 17.69 18.53
CA ASP A 470 2.88 18.46 19.43
C ASP A 470 4.28 17.82 19.59
N GLU A 471 4.88 17.31 18.51
CA GLU A 471 6.33 17.00 18.44
C GLU A 471 7.18 18.23 18.01
N ALA A 472 6.54 19.36 17.68
CA ALA A 472 7.16 20.48 16.98
C ALA A 472 7.07 21.86 17.68
N THR A 473 6.92 21.97 19.01
CA THR A 473 7.14 23.28 19.70
C THR A 473 7.64 23.19 21.14
N ASN A 474 8.96 23.17 21.33
CA ASN A 474 9.56 23.31 22.65
C ASN A 474 9.68 24.80 23.07
N GLN A 475 8.54 25.43 23.41
CA GLN A 475 8.47 26.82 23.88
C GLN A 475 7.23 27.09 24.77
N SER A 476 7.44 27.70 25.93
CA SER A 476 6.45 28.29 26.85
C SER A 476 5.22 27.43 27.29
N GLN A 477 5.46 26.50 28.22
CA GLN A 477 4.47 25.61 28.88
C GLN A 477 3.25 26.26 29.59
N VAL A 478 3.08 27.59 29.57
CA VAL A 478 1.94 28.27 30.22
C VAL A 478 0.80 28.56 29.23
N GLY A 479 1.07 28.51 27.91
CA GLY A 479 0.07 28.79 26.87
C GLY A 479 -0.66 27.57 26.29
N SER A 480 -0.06 26.38 26.40
CA SER A 480 -0.59 25.11 25.85
C SER A 480 -1.86 24.66 26.56
N ASP A 481 -1.82 24.65 27.90
CA ASP A 481 -2.81 23.96 28.72
C ASP A 481 -4.19 24.64 28.66
N ALA A 482 -4.22 25.97 28.56
CA ALA A 482 -5.45 26.72 28.37
C ALA A 482 -6.12 26.42 27.01
N ARG A 483 -5.33 26.31 25.92
CA ARG A 483 -5.84 25.93 24.59
C ARG A 483 -6.33 24.49 24.57
N ARG A 484 -5.57 23.59 25.20
CA ARG A 484 -5.92 22.16 25.38
C ARG A 484 -7.23 22.03 26.16
N HIS A 485 -7.39 22.74 27.27
CA HIS A 485 -8.61 22.73 28.07
C HIS A 485 -9.82 23.28 27.29
N TYR A 486 -9.64 24.37 26.54
CA TYR A 486 -10.70 24.92 25.68
C TYR A 486 -11.19 23.90 24.65
N TYR A 487 -10.27 23.28 23.90
CA TYR A 487 -10.61 22.24 22.92
C TYR A 487 -11.33 21.04 23.56
N LEU A 488 -10.87 20.57 24.73
CA LEU A 488 -11.52 19.49 25.48
C LEU A 488 -12.94 19.86 25.93
N GLU A 489 -13.20 21.11 26.30
CA GLU A 489 -14.56 21.56 26.58
C GLU A 489 -15.45 21.61 25.34
N GLN A 490 -14.96 22.14 24.21
CA GLN A 490 -15.76 22.20 22.98
C GLN A 490 -16.05 20.79 22.45
N ALA A 491 -15.11 19.86 22.56
CA ALA A 491 -15.33 18.44 22.29
C ALA A 491 -16.45 17.83 23.16
N LYS A 492 -16.43 18.06 24.48
CA LYS A 492 -17.49 17.60 25.41
C LYS A 492 -18.85 18.21 25.11
N LYS A 493 -18.90 19.49 24.73
CA LYS A 493 -20.13 20.18 24.29
C LYS A 493 -20.69 19.56 23.00
N LEU A 494 -19.83 19.21 22.03
CA LEU A 494 -20.23 18.49 20.81
C LEU A 494 -20.77 17.09 21.12
N TRP A 495 -20.00 16.26 21.82
CA TRP A 495 -20.41 14.89 22.14
C TRP A 495 -21.71 14.83 22.95
N SER A 496 -21.96 15.80 23.83
CA SER A 496 -23.26 15.96 24.50
C SER A 496 -24.43 16.10 23.51
N LYS A 497 -24.32 16.98 22.49
CA LYS A 497 -25.33 17.11 21.41
C LYS A 497 -25.50 15.82 20.61
N VAL A 498 -24.39 15.10 20.36
CA VAL A 498 -24.39 13.85 19.59
C VAL A 498 -25.08 12.74 20.37
N PHE A 499 -24.80 12.57 21.67
CA PHE A 499 -25.46 11.57 22.52
C PHE A 499 -26.96 11.86 22.71
N GLU A 500 -27.35 13.14 22.79
CA GLU A 500 -28.76 13.53 22.74
C GLU A 500 -29.41 13.09 21.43
N PHE A 501 -28.76 13.33 20.28
CA PHE A 501 -29.29 12.93 18.97
C PHE A 501 -29.29 11.41 18.75
N CYS A 502 -28.33 10.67 19.31
CA CYS A 502 -28.35 9.20 19.38
C CYS A 502 -29.61 8.73 20.13
N SER A 503 -29.91 9.35 21.27
CA SER A 503 -31.09 9.07 22.09
C SER A 503 -32.40 9.39 21.33
N GLN A 504 -32.47 10.55 20.66
CA GLN A 504 -33.60 10.93 19.79
C GLN A 504 -33.81 9.96 18.62
N LYS A 505 -32.74 9.35 18.10
CA LYS A 505 -32.76 8.33 17.04
C LYS A 505 -32.87 6.89 17.55
N ASN A 506 -32.98 6.67 18.86
CA ASN A 506 -33.01 5.36 19.51
C ASN A 506 -31.79 4.46 19.18
N VAL A 507 -30.62 5.08 18.96
CA VAL A 507 -29.34 4.39 18.74
C VAL A 507 -28.56 4.40 20.06
N PRO A 508 -28.30 3.24 20.69
CA PRO A 508 -27.59 3.19 21.97
C PRO A 508 -26.12 3.59 21.84
N VAL A 509 -25.63 4.29 22.85
CA VAL A 509 -24.20 4.54 23.08
C VAL A 509 -23.68 3.47 24.03
N VAL A 510 -22.62 2.75 23.65
CA VAL A 510 -22.07 1.63 24.42
C VAL A 510 -20.56 1.78 24.59
N HIS A 511 -20.03 1.24 25.68
CA HIS A 511 -18.58 1.21 25.88
C HIS A 511 -17.92 0.17 24.97
N VAL A 512 -16.77 0.52 24.39
CA VAL A 512 -16.02 -0.29 23.42
C VAL A 512 -15.72 -1.72 23.92
N ASN A 513 -15.60 -1.92 25.25
CA ASN A 513 -15.43 -3.22 25.89
C ASN A 513 -16.52 -4.25 25.54
N LYS A 514 -17.71 -3.81 25.08
CA LYS A 514 -18.76 -4.70 24.56
C LYS A 514 -18.28 -5.55 23.37
N TYR A 515 -17.45 -4.98 22.51
CA TYR A 515 -17.01 -5.61 21.27
C TYR A 515 -15.59 -6.17 21.31
N LEU A 516 -14.69 -5.60 22.13
CA LEU A 516 -13.26 -5.98 22.19
C LEU A 516 -13.00 -7.47 22.45
N SER A 517 -13.90 -8.16 23.14
CA SER A 517 -13.83 -9.60 23.40
C SER A 517 -14.30 -10.49 22.24
N ASN A 518 -14.99 -9.91 21.24
CA ASN A 518 -15.66 -10.63 20.15
C ASN A 518 -15.21 -10.19 18.74
N THR A 519 -14.53 -9.06 18.57
CA THR A 519 -13.89 -8.67 17.30
C THR A 519 -12.52 -9.34 17.12
N SER A 520 -11.94 -9.26 15.92
CA SER A 520 -10.55 -9.65 15.68
C SER A 520 -9.58 -8.54 16.09
N THR A 521 -8.38 -8.89 16.57
CA THR A 521 -7.29 -7.94 16.91
C THR A 521 -6.76 -7.16 15.69
N PHE A 522 -7.24 -7.50 14.49
CA PHE A 522 -6.87 -6.88 13.21
C PHE A 522 -8.14 -6.65 12.40
N PRO A 523 -8.26 -5.54 11.66
CA PRO A 523 -9.44 -5.26 10.85
C PRO A 523 -9.58 -6.22 9.67
N ASN A 524 -10.82 -6.52 9.32
CA ASN A 524 -11.19 -7.23 8.09
C ASN A 524 -11.12 -6.32 6.85
N ALA A 525 -11.21 -5.01 7.03
CA ALA A 525 -10.87 -4.00 6.01
C ALA A 525 -10.25 -2.75 6.66
N GLU A 526 -9.17 -2.25 6.08
CA GLU A 526 -8.48 -1.02 6.51
C GLU A 526 -8.64 0.06 5.44
N GLY A 527 -9.14 1.22 5.85
CA GLY A 527 -9.14 2.46 5.09
C GLY A 527 -8.25 3.51 5.75
N PHE A 528 -8.01 4.63 5.06
CA PHE A 528 -7.15 5.71 5.58
C PHE A 528 -7.63 6.26 6.94
N PHE A 529 -8.96 6.37 7.09
CA PHE A 529 -9.63 6.93 8.27
C PHE A 529 -10.23 5.90 9.24
N LYS A 530 -10.27 4.60 8.88
CA LYS A 530 -11.12 3.61 9.57
C LYS A 530 -10.54 2.20 9.57
N HIS A 531 -10.81 1.48 10.65
CA HIS A 531 -10.59 0.04 10.77
C HIS A 531 -11.92 -0.68 10.97
N VAL A 532 -12.27 -1.58 10.06
CA VAL A 532 -13.55 -2.33 10.06
C VAL A 532 -13.32 -3.76 10.53
N TYR A 533 -14.07 -4.20 11.53
CA TYR A 533 -13.97 -5.50 12.18
C TYR A 533 -15.29 -6.27 12.09
N HIS A 534 -15.22 -7.56 11.80
CA HIS A 534 -16.33 -8.50 11.95
C HIS A 534 -16.40 -8.99 13.41
N VAL A 535 -17.61 -9.17 13.92
CA VAL A 535 -17.85 -9.80 15.23
C VAL A 535 -17.88 -11.32 15.02
N HIS A 536 -17.07 -12.09 15.73
CA HIS A 536 -16.95 -13.54 15.53
C HIS A 536 -18.26 -14.29 15.82
N ASN A 537 -19.05 -13.78 16.77
CA ASN A 537 -20.28 -14.38 17.28
C ASN A 537 -21.56 -13.69 16.78
N ASP A 538 -21.45 -12.65 15.94
CA ASP A 538 -22.61 -12.00 15.30
C ASP A 538 -22.33 -11.72 13.82
N SER A 539 -23.01 -12.47 12.94
CA SER A 539 -22.89 -12.32 11.49
C SER A 539 -23.50 -11.03 10.95
N ASN A 540 -24.31 -10.32 11.74
CA ASN A 540 -25.18 -9.22 11.33
C ASN A 540 -24.62 -7.84 11.65
N VAL A 541 -23.48 -7.76 12.35
CA VAL A 541 -22.86 -6.49 12.78
C VAL A 541 -21.40 -6.40 12.32
N VAL A 542 -20.98 -5.19 11.95
CA VAL A 542 -19.57 -4.79 11.82
C VAL A 542 -19.26 -3.64 12.76
N VAL A 543 -18.08 -3.66 13.36
CA VAL A 543 -17.55 -2.55 14.16
C VAL A 543 -16.61 -1.73 13.31
N GLN A 544 -16.70 -0.41 13.38
CA GLN A 544 -15.76 0.52 12.74
C GLN A 544 -15.15 1.41 13.82
N THR A 545 -13.82 1.43 13.92
CA THR A 545 -13.10 2.39 14.79
C THR A 545 -12.45 3.48 13.96
N PHE A 546 -12.56 4.72 14.43
CA PHE A 546 -12.00 5.89 13.78
C PHE A 546 -10.47 5.98 13.98
N ARG A 547 -9.75 6.46 12.98
CA ARG A 547 -8.29 6.62 13.00
C ARG A 547 -7.89 7.83 12.16
N ARG A 548 -7.05 8.72 12.69
CA ARG A 548 -6.58 9.95 11.98
C ARG A 548 -7.71 10.85 11.43
N MET A 549 -8.90 10.78 12.02
CA MET A 549 -10.02 11.68 11.71
C MET A 549 -10.04 12.83 12.72
N THR A 550 -10.28 14.06 12.24
CA THR A 550 -10.53 15.21 13.13
C THR A 550 -11.82 15.00 13.93
N ILE A 551 -12.01 15.76 15.01
CA ILE A 551 -13.28 15.74 15.74
C ILE A 551 -14.47 16.11 14.84
N THR A 552 -14.29 17.06 13.93
CA THR A 552 -15.30 17.50 12.96
C THR A 552 -15.67 16.35 12.01
N GLN A 553 -14.70 15.63 11.46
CA GLN A 553 -14.96 14.48 10.59
C GLN A 553 -15.70 13.35 11.33
N ARG A 554 -15.26 13.00 12.55
CA ARG A 554 -15.94 12.00 13.40
C ARG A 554 -17.39 12.39 13.68
N ALA A 555 -17.64 13.67 13.97
CA ALA A 555 -18.97 14.19 14.23
C ALA A 555 -19.86 14.20 12.98
N THR A 556 -19.37 14.75 11.86
CA THR A 556 -20.13 14.87 10.62
C THR A 556 -20.53 13.50 10.07
N GLU A 557 -19.63 12.51 10.12
CA GLU A 557 -19.97 11.14 9.71
C GLU A 557 -21.04 10.52 10.61
N LEU A 558 -20.85 10.56 11.93
CA LEU A 558 -21.77 9.93 12.88
C LEU A 558 -23.15 10.60 12.82
N VAL A 559 -23.20 11.93 12.75
CA VAL A 559 -24.44 12.69 12.58
C VAL A 559 -25.09 12.38 11.23
N SER A 560 -24.34 12.24 10.14
CA SER A 560 -24.87 11.83 8.83
C SER A 560 -25.51 10.44 8.90
N LEU A 561 -24.84 9.48 9.54
CA LEU A 561 -25.35 8.12 9.79
C LEU A 561 -26.61 8.12 10.66
N LEU A 562 -26.67 8.97 11.70
CA LEU A 562 -27.86 9.16 12.54
C LEU A 562 -29.00 9.84 11.77
N MET A 563 -28.73 10.80 10.90
CA MET A 563 -29.72 11.43 10.03
C MET A 563 -30.37 10.41 9.09
N VAL A 564 -29.57 9.57 8.40
CA VAL A 564 -30.09 8.52 7.50
C VAL A 564 -30.61 7.26 8.20
N HIS A 565 -30.37 7.09 9.50
CA HIS A 565 -30.90 5.95 10.27
C HIS A 565 -32.42 5.86 10.14
N GLY A 566 -32.90 4.67 9.77
CA GLY A 566 -34.31 4.37 9.48
C GLY A 566 -34.74 4.57 8.02
N HIS A 567 -33.91 5.15 7.14
CA HIS A 567 -34.24 5.28 5.71
C HIS A 567 -33.90 4.02 4.90
N ASP A 568 -34.72 3.75 3.88
CA ASP A 568 -34.46 2.72 2.87
C ASP A 568 -33.16 2.99 2.10
N ASN A 569 -32.52 1.91 1.61
CA ASN A 569 -31.27 1.94 0.87
C ASN A 569 -30.09 2.64 1.60
N MET A 570 -30.15 2.80 2.93
CA MET A 570 -29.08 3.41 3.74
C MET A 570 -28.37 2.43 4.67
N GLY A 571 -27.09 2.71 4.91
CA GLY A 571 -26.24 2.05 5.90
C GLY A 571 -26.76 2.27 7.32
N GLN A 572 -27.30 1.23 7.94
CA GLN A 572 -27.89 1.33 9.27
C GLN A 572 -26.79 1.26 10.35
N ILE A 573 -26.57 2.37 11.04
CA ILE A 573 -25.89 2.37 12.34
C ILE A 573 -26.75 1.61 13.36
N VAL A 574 -26.09 0.81 14.20
CA VAL A 574 -26.70 -0.01 15.26
C VAL A 574 -26.36 0.59 16.63
N GLU A 575 -25.10 0.93 16.88
CA GLU A 575 -24.64 1.51 18.16
C GLU A 575 -23.48 2.50 17.95
N VAL A 576 -23.25 3.39 18.92
CA VAL A 576 -22.08 4.28 18.98
C VAL A 576 -21.09 3.78 20.03
N LEU A 577 -19.79 3.78 19.71
CA LEU A 577 -18.74 3.25 20.59
C LEU A 577 -17.99 4.39 21.28
N GLN A 578 -18.08 4.44 22.61
CA GLN A 578 -17.33 5.36 23.46
C GLN A 578 -16.28 4.64 24.31
N GLU A 579 -15.28 5.39 24.77
CA GLU A 579 -14.28 4.97 25.75
C GLU A 579 -14.52 5.58 27.15
N ASP A 580 -13.69 5.20 28.12
CA ASP A 580 -13.68 5.83 29.45
C ASP A 580 -13.31 7.31 29.35
N GLY A 581 -14.13 8.18 29.95
CA GLY A 581 -14.08 9.62 29.75
C GLY A 581 -15.05 10.17 28.68
N GLY A 582 -15.73 9.31 27.93
CA GLY A 582 -16.83 9.69 27.03
C GLY A 582 -16.40 10.19 25.65
N GLU A 583 -15.19 9.86 25.19
CA GLU A 583 -14.77 10.12 23.80
C GLU A 583 -15.36 9.07 22.85
N ILE A 584 -15.89 9.51 21.70
CA ILE A 584 -16.40 8.63 20.64
C ILE A 584 -15.25 8.14 19.76
N ILE A 585 -14.96 6.84 19.83
CA ILE A 585 -13.85 6.20 19.11
C ILE A 585 -14.31 5.30 17.94
N GLY A 586 -15.62 5.11 17.78
CA GLY A 586 -16.16 4.33 16.66
C GLY A 586 -17.68 4.17 16.69
N LEU A 587 -18.16 3.23 15.88
CA LEU A 587 -19.58 2.86 15.75
C LEU A 587 -19.73 1.39 15.34
N ALA A 588 -20.90 0.82 15.61
CA ALA A 588 -21.31 -0.49 15.11
C ALA A 588 -22.39 -0.28 14.03
N MET A 589 -22.28 -0.96 12.89
CA MET A 589 -23.24 -0.92 11.78
C MET A 589 -23.77 -2.31 11.47
N ARG A 590 -24.93 -2.37 10.81
CA ARG A 590 -25.40 -3.60 10.14
C ARG A 590 -24.34 -4.07 9.14
N ARG A 591 -24.10 -5.37 9.12
CA ARG A 591 -23.26 -6.05 8.14
C ARG A 591 -24.05 -6.32 6.87
N TYR A 592 -23.40 -6.08 5.73
CA TYR A 592 -23.92 -6.32 4.39
C TYR A 592 -23.00 -7.31 3.65
N GLN A 593 -23.52 -7.99 2.63
CA GLN A 593 -22.85 -9.18 2.07
C GLN A 593 -21.59 -8.86 1.24
N LYS A 594 -21.61 -7.84 0.37
CA LYS A 594 -20.48 -7.45 -0.51
C LYS A 594 -20.57 -5.99 -0.95
N THR A 595 -19.51 -5.41 -1.51
CA THR A 595 -19.59 -4.09 -2.18
C THR A 595 -20.21 -4.19 -3.57
N LEU A 596 -20.72 -3.08 -4.11
CA LEU A 596 -21.22 -2.98 -5.48
C LEU A 596 -20.13 -3.35 -6.51
N LYS A 597 -18.88 -2.94 -6.26
CA LYS A 597 -17.70 -3.41 -7.01
C LYS A 597 -17.59 -4.94 -7.05
N GLN A 598 -17.76 -5.61 -5.90
CA GLN A 598 -17.71 -7.08 -5.82
C GLN A 598 -18.92 -7.76 -6.48
N TYR A 599 -20.10 -7.13 -6.43
CA TYR A 599 -21.30 -7.62 -7.10
C TYR A 599 -21.18 -7.54 -8.63
N ALA A 600 -20.75 -6.40 -9.16
CA ALA A 600 -20.59 -6.17 -10.60
C ALA A 600 -19.42 -6.95 -11.23
N HIS A 601 -18.33 -7.21 -10.49
CA HIS A 601 -17.13 -7.89 -11.00
C HIS A 601 -16.98 -9.36 -10.54
N LYS A 602 -18.09 -10.05 -10.25
CA LYS A 602 -18.14 -11.45 -9.74
C LYS A 602 -17.71 -12.50 -10.80
N HIS A 603 -16.40 -12.54 -11.08
CA HIS A 603 -15.67 -13.48 -11.94
C HIS A 603 -16.13 -13.58 -13.42
N SER A 604 -15.67 -12.66 -14.27
CA SER A 604 -15.45 -12.80 -15.75
C SER A 604 -16.61 -13.21 -16.67
N HIS A 605 -17.72 -13.69 -16.13
CA HIS A 605 -18.77 -14.44 -16.83
C HIS A 605 -20.18 -14.04 -16.36
N HIS A 606 -20.30 -13.43 -15.17
CA HIS A 606 -21.55 -12.86 -14.68
C HIS A 606 -21.62 -11.37 -15.04
N ARG A 607 -22.37 -11.03 -16.09
CA ARG A 607 -22.80 -9.65 -16.40
C ARG A 607 -24.21 -9.46 -15.85
N LEU A 608 -24.48 -8.33 -15.21
CA LEU A 608 -25.83 -7.97 -14.74
C LEU A 608 -26.81 -7.89 -15.93
N THR A 609 -28.04 -8.37 -15.73
CA THR A 609 -29.10 -8.23 -16.75
C THR A 609 -29.56 -6.78 -16.90
N ALA A 610 -30.31 -6.48 -17.97
CA ALA A 610 -30.87 -5.14 -18.17
C ALA A 610 -31.83 -4.73 -17.03
N HIS A 611 -32.59 -5.67 -16.47
CA HIS A 611 -33.45 -5.40 -15.31
C HIS A 611 -32.62 -5.19 -14.03
N GLN A 612 -31.60 -6.00 -13.77
CA GLN A 612 -30.70 -5.81 -12.62
C GLN A 612 -30.00 -4.45 -12.68
N LYS A 613 -29.52 -4.04 -13.86
CA LYS A 613 -28.94 -2.70 -14.08
C LYS A 613 -29.95 -1.60 -13.75
N MET A 614 -31.21 -1.73 -14.18
CA MET A 614 -32.25 -0.75 -13.88
C MET A 614 -32.55 -0.64 -12.39
N ASP A 615 -32.78 -1.76 -11.69
CA ASP A 615 -33.12 -1.76 -10.26
C ASP A 615 -31.95 -1.23 -9.40
N VAL A 616 -30.70 -1.58 -9.74
CA VAL A 616 -29.49 -1.02 -9.09
C VAL A 616 -29.36 0.48 -9.34
N ILE A 617 -29.52 0.97 -10.58
CA ILE A 617 -29.46 2.41 -10.91
C ILE A 617 -30.55 3.18 -10.16
N ARG A 618 -31.78 2.67 -10.12
CA ARG A 618 -32.89 3.26 -9.35
C ARG A 618 -32.61 3.31 -7.85
N GLN A 619 -32.02 2.27 -7.27
CA GLN A 619 -31.67 2.26 -5.84
C GLN A 619 -30.53 3.24 -5.52
N MET A 620 -29.47 3.31 -6.34
CA MET A 620 -28.40 4.31 -6.16
C MET A 620 -28.94 5.75 -6.25
N LEU A 621 -29.80 6.03 -7.23
CA LEU A 621 -30.48 7.32 -7.35
C LEU A 621 -31.33 7.66 -6.12
N ARG A 622 -32.06 6.69 -5.55
CA ARG A 622 -32.82 6.86 -4.29
C ARG A 622 -31.92 7.18 -3.10
N CYS A 623 -30.72 6.58 -3.03
CA CYS A 623 -29.74 6.93 -2.00
C CYS A 623 -29.39 8.42 -2.08
N ILE A 624 -28.96 8.88 -3.26
CA ILE A 624 -28.49 10.27 -3.44
C ILE A 624 -29.62 11.27 -3.27
N ALA A 625 -30.82 11.00 -3.81
CA ALA A 625 -32.00 11.82 -3.57
C ALA A 625 -32.34 11.95 -2.07
N THR A 626 -32.19 10.86 -1.30
CA THR A 626 -32.47 10.86 0.14
C THR A 626 -31.46 11.71 0.91
N ILE A 627 -30.15 11.52 0.73
CA ILE A 627 -29.15 12.34 1.46
C ILE A 627 -29.25 13.83 1.09
N HIS A 628 -29.52 14.15 -0.19
CA HIS A 628 -29.74 15.52 -0.63
C HIS A 628 -31.00 16.13 0.01
N SER A 629 -32.08 15.36 0.15
CA SER A 629 -33.29 15.79 0.87
C SER A 629 -33.08 15.97 2.39
N LEU A 630 -32.05 15.34 2.95
CA LEU A 630 -31.62 15.49 4.35
C LEU A 630 -30.58 16.60 4.53
N GLY A 631 -30.13 17.29 3.47
CA GLY A 631 -29.15 18.37 3.56
C GLY A 631 -27.70 17.88 3.69
N ILE A 632 -27.40 16.66 3.25
CA ILE A 632 -26.07 16.05 3.26
C ILE A 632 -25.57 15.92 1.80
N ALA A 633 -24.35 16.36 1.54
CA ALA A 633 -23.61 16.02 0.32
C ALA A 633 -22.47 15.04 0.65
N HIS A 634 -22.26 14.00 -0.16
CA HIS A 634 -21.36 12.88 0.15
C HIS A 634 -19.90 13.12 -0.29
N ARG A 635 -19.70 13.82 -1.41
CA ARG A 635 -18.44 14.20 -2.07
C ARG A 635 -17.58 13.05 -2.60
N ASP A 636 -17.48 11.92 -1.90
CA ASP A 636 -16.62 10.78 -2.30
C ASP A 636 -17.39 9.55 -2.80
N LEU A 637 -18.33 9.75 -3.73
CA LEU A 637 -19.12 8.63 -4.27
C LEU A 637 -18.32 7.77 -5.24
N ALA A 638 -18.17 6.49 -4.91
CA ALA A 638 -17.63 5.45 -5.78
C ALA A 638 -18.31 4.09 -5.54
N GLU A 639 -18.00 3.12 -6.40
CA GLU A 639 -18.43 1.71 -6.35
C GLU A 639 -18.10 0.91 -5.07
N VAL A 640 -17.37 1.51 -4.13
CA VAL A 640 -17.02 0.94 -2.82
C VAL A 640 -17.90 1.46 -1.69
N ASN A 641 -18.52 2.64 -1.85
CA ASN A 641 -19.44 3.27 -0.88
C ASN A 641 -20.84 2.64 -0.94
N PHE A 642 -21.10 1.78 -1.92
CA PHE A 642 -22.36 1.03 -2.02
C PHE A 642 -22.13 -0.43 -1.63
N MET A 643 -22.88 -0.91 -0.65
CA MET A 643 -22.99 -2.33 -0.30
C MET A 643 -24.20 -2.97 -1.00
N VAL A 644 -24.16 -4.29 -1.17
CA VAL A 644 -25.19 -5.07 -1.88
C VAL A 644 -25.49 -6.38 -1.14
N ASP A 645 -26.77 -6.58 -0.81
CA ASP A 645 -27.31 -7.86 -0.33
C ASP A 645 -28.07 -8.55 -1.49
N GLU A 646 -27.67 -9.77 -1.87
CA GLU A 646 -28.45 -10.64 -2.78
C GLU A 646 -29.70 -11.15 -2.05
N THR A 647 -30.86 -11.19 -2.72
CA THR A 647 -32.16 -11.58 -2.15
C THR A 647 -32.79 -12.79 -2.86
N ALA A 648 -33.89 -13.31 -2.30
CA ALA A 648 -34.72 -14.33 -2.94
C ALA A 648 -35.85 -13.75 -3.81
N GLU A 649 -36.01 -12.41 -3.86
CA GLU A 649 -36.92 -11.77 -4.81
C GLU A 649 -36.38 -11.91 -6.24
N LYS A 650 -37.29 -11.94 -7.22
CA LYS A 650 -36.94 -11.96 -8.64
C LYS A 650 -37.44 -10.72 -9.36
N LEU A 651 -36.66 -10.29 -10.34
CA LEU A 651 -37.03 -9.26 -11.29
C LEU A 651 -37.88 -9.85 -12.45
N PRO A 652 -38.50 -9.02 -13.31
CA PRO A 652 -39.39 -9.49 -14.38
C PRO A 652 -38.76 -10.43 -15.43
N ASP A 653 -37.43 -10.53 -15.47
CA ASP A 653 -36.65 -11.45 -16.31
C ASP A 653 -36.22 -12.73 -15.58
N ASP A 654 -36.85 -13.04 -14.44
CA ASP A 654 -36.54 -14.16 -13.53
C ASP A 654 -35.15 -14.07 -12.85
N SER A 655 -34.40 -12.98 -13.08
CA SER A 655 -33.09 -12.76 -12.46
C SER A 655 -33.21 -12.41 -10.96
N PRO A 656 -32.23 -12.80 -10.12
CA PRO A 656 -32.26 -12.49 -8.69
C PRO A 656 -32.11 -10.99 -8.45
N ARG A 657 -32.93 -10.46 -7.54
CA ARG A 657 -32.87 -9.08 -7.10
C ARG A 657 -31.77 -8.87 -6.05
N SER A 658 -31.34 -7.63 -5.90
CA SER A 658 -30.34 -7.22 -4.92
C SER A 658 -30.71 -5.88 -4.29
N HIS A 659 -30.60 -5.77 -2.97
CA HIS A 659 -30.77 -4.50 -2.27
C HIS A 659 -29.42 -3.78 -2.15
N VAL A 660 -29.39 -2.50 -2.55
CA VAL A 660 -28.22 -1.63 -2.53
C VAL A 660 -28.30 -0.70 -1.32
N TYR A 661 -27.19 -0.47 -0.63
CA TYR A 661 -27.12 0.39 0.57
C TYR A 661 -25.93 1.35 0.49
N LEU A 662 -26.17 2.66 0.63
CA LEU A 662 -25.09 3.66 0.72
C LEU A 662 -24.47 3.67 2.12
N ILE A 663 -23.13 3.63 2.20
CA ILE A 663 -22.31 3.67 3.41
C ILE A 663 -21.15 4.67 3.26
N ASP A 664 -20.47 4.95 4.37
CA ASP A 664 -19.24 5.75 4.46
C ASP A 664 -19.39 7.26 4.14
N PHE A 665 -19.81 8.02 5.16
CA PHE A 665 -19.94 9.47 5.11
C PHE A 665 -18.65 10.22 5.51
N GLY A 666 -17.47 9.60 5.36
CA GLY A 666 -16.19 10.12 5.91
C GLY A 666 -15.65 11.43 5.30
N LYS A 667 -16.17 11.87 4.15
CA LYS A 667 -15.95 13.22 3.55
C LYS A 667 -17.26 14.01 3.36
N ALA A 668 -18.35 13.58 3.98
CA ALA A 668 -19.64 14.23 3.79
C ALA A 668 -19.66 15.63 4.43
N ILE A 669 -20.54 16.51 3.95
CA ILE A 669 -20.75 17.86 4.51
C ILE A 669 -22.23 18.21 4.58
N PHE A 670 -22.59 19.05 5.56
CA PHE A 670 -23.92 19.63 5.69
C PHE A 670 -24.06 20.85 4.77
N VAL A 671 -25.12 20.87 3.96
CA VAL A 671 -25.49 21.99 3.08
C VAL A 671 -26.71 22.77 3.59
N ARG A 672 -27.11 22.53 4.85
CA ARG A 672 -28.13 23.29 5.58
C ARG A 672 -27.48 24.24 6.59
N PRO A 673 -27.86 25.52 6.65
CA PRO A 673 -27.35 26.47 7.64
C PRO A 673 -27.56 25.99 9.08
N GLU A 674 -28.68 25.34 9.35
CA GLU A 674 -29.08 24.86 10.67
C GLU A 674 -28.18 23.70 11.13
N ASP A 675 -27.94 22.73 10.26
CA ASP A 675 -27.10 21.57 10.56
C ASP A 675 -25.62 21.94 10.61
N LEU A 676 -25.13 22.75 9.67
CA LEU A 676 -23.75 23.26 9.71
C LEU A 676 -23.49 24.03 11.01
N SER A 677 -24.41 24.92 11.42
CA SER A 677 -24.29 25.67 12.68
C SER A 677 -24.47 24.80 13.93
N ARG A 678 -25.29 23.76 13.87
CA ARG A 678 -25.55 22.84 15.00
C ARG A 678 -24.32 21.98 15.30
N TRP A 679 -23.62 21.51 14.27
CA TRP A 679 -22.56 20.50 14.39
C TRP A 679 -21.14 21.05 14.26
N TRP A 680 -20.96 22.32 13.87
CA TRP A 680 -19.65 23.00 13.93
C TRP A 680 -19.11 23.09 15.37
N VAL A 681 -17.78 23.13 15.47
CA VAL A 681 -17.01 23.21 16.72
C VAL A 681 -15.90 24.23 16.54
N ASP A 682 -15.86 25.21 17.44
CA ASP A 682 -14.76 26.16 17.54
C ASP A 682 -13.48 25.43 17.98
N ARG A 683 -12.44 25.47 17.15
CA ARG A 683 -11.16 24.81 17.39
C ARG A 683 -10.00 25.70 16.92
N PRO A 684 -8.98 25.97 17.76
CA PRO A 684 -7.77 26.63 17.30
C PRO A 684 -7.05 25.77 16.26
N ARG A 685 -6.57 26.37 15.16
CA ARG A 685 -5.69 25.68 14.22
C ARG A 685 -4.38 25.25 14.87
N VAL A 686 -3.85 24.13 14.40
CA VAL A 686 -2.54 23.59 14.77
C VAL A 686 -1.67 23.53 13.53
N GLN A 687 -0.44 24.06 13.61
CA GLN A 687 0.50 23.98 12.50
C GLN A 687 0.90 22.52 12.26
N GLY A 688 0.58 22.00 11.07
CA GLY A 688 0.89 20.63 10.65
C GLY A 688 -0.33 19.72 10.47
N GLU A 689 -1.53 20.11 10.94
CA GLU A 689 -2.72 19.27 10.79
C GLU A 689 -3.12 19.10 9.31
N TYR A 690 -3.45 17.87 8.91
CA TYR A 690 -3.76 17.50 7.53
C TYR A 690 -5.17 17.98 7.10
N GLU A 691 -5.30 19.28 6.82
CA GLU A 691 -6.55 19.89 6.32
C GLU A 691 -6.84 19.53 4.84
N GLY A 692 -7.30 18.29 4.62
CA GLY A 692 -7.90 17.86 3.34
C GLY A 692 -9.28 18.47 3.06
N GLU A 693 -9.88 19.12 4.05
CA GLU A 693 -11.14 19.87 3.96
C GLU A 693 -10.90 21.34 4.31
N VAL A 694 -11.72 22.23 3.76
CA VAL A 694 -11.80 23.63 4.21
C VAL A 694 -12.94 23.69 5.22
N LEU A 695 -12.72 24.34 6.36
CA LEU A 695 -13.71 24.55 7.43
C LEU A 695 -13.69 26.02 7.87
N PRO A 696 -14.82 26.59 8.33
CA PRO A 696 -14.84 27.97 8.81
C PRO A 696 -14.09 28.09 10.15
N GLU A 697 -13.18 29.06 10.21
CA GLU A 697 -12.20 29.23 11.30
C GLU A 697 -12.73 30.07 12.47
N SER A 698 -13.85 30.76 12.27
CA SER A 698 -14.48 31.62 13.27
C SER A 698 -16.00 31.55 13.18
N ARG A 699 -16.68 31.99 14.25
CA ARG A 699 -18.14 32.09 14.25
C ARG A 699 -18.67 33.07 13.19
N GLN A 700 -17.96 34.18 12.96
CA GLN A 700 -18.34 35.12 11.89
C GLN A 700 -18.25 34.44 10.52
N GLU A 701 -17.15 33.74 10.25
CA GLU A 701 -16.98 33.01 8.98
C GLU A 701 -18.04 31.90 8.82
N LEU A 702 -18.36 31.16 9.88
CA LEU A 702 -19.48 30.20 9.87
C LEU A 702 -20.80 30.88 9.49
N GLU A 703 -21.09 32.05 10.06
CA GLU A 703 -22.28 32.84 9.74
C GLU A 703 -22.24 33.46 8.33
N GLU A 704 -21.07 33.58 7.69
CA GLU A 704 -20.91 33.93 6.26
C GLU A 704 -21.12 32.71 5.36
N TRP A 705 -20.48 31.57 5.65
CA TRP A 705 -20.67 30.31 4.91
C TRP A 705 -22.13 29.87 4.90
N CYS A 706 -22.83 30.00 6.04
CA CYS A 706 -24.27 29.72 6.14
C CYS A 706 -25.16 30.57 5.19
N LYS A 707 -24.65 31.68 4.63
CA LYS A 707 -25.32 32.49 3.60
C LYS A 707 -24.93 32.09 2.17
N GLU A 708 -23.77 31.44 1.99
CA GLU A 708 -23.27 30.93 0.71
C GLU A 708 -23.87 29.56 0.34
N LEU A 709 -24.34 28.78 1.34
CA LEU A 709 -24.91 27.44 1.15
C LEU A 709 -26.04 27.39 0.09
N PRO A 710 -26.10 26.34 -0.75
CA PRO A 710 -25.32 25.10 -0.70
C PRO A 710 -23.93 25.19 -1.35
N TRP A 711 -23.50 26.37 -1.80
CA TRP A 711 -22.16 26.56 -2.37
C TRP A 711 -21.12 26.65 -1.26
N VAL A 712 -20.00 25.94 -1.41
CA VAL A 712 -18.97 25.83 -0.36
C VAL A 712 -17.56 26.09 -0.89
N ARG A 713 -16.71 26.64 -0.04
CA ARG A 713 -15.26 26.71 -0.24
C ARG A 713 -14.70 25.29 -0.22
N SER A 714 -13.75 24.97 -1.10
CA SER A 714 -13.23 23.59 -1.24
C SER A 714 -11.89 23.55 -1.95
N LYS A 715 -11.16 22.45 -1.75
CA LYS A 715 -9.93 22.09 -2.47
C LYS A 715 -10.26 21.09 -3.59
N PRO A 716 -9.39 20.93 -4.61
CA PRO A 716 -9.49 19.81 -5.56
C PRO A 716 -9.48 18.45 -4.87
N ASP A 717 -10.20 17.47 -5.42
CA ASP A 717 -10.30 16.14 -4.81
C ASP A 717 -9.37 15.11 -5.47
N HIS A 718 -8.40 14.65 -4.68
CA HIS A 718 -7.40 13.66 -5.09
C HIS A 718 -7.84 12.19 -4.88
N GLY A 719 -9.13 11.96 -4.59
CA GLY A 719 -9.78 10.66 -4.56
C GLY A 719 -9.88 9.97 -5.93
N TYR A 720 -10.97 9.23 -6.17
CA TYR A 720 -11.16 8.52 -7.45
C TYR A 720 -11.49 9.51 -8.58
N ARG A 721 -10.49 9.86 -9.39
CA ARG A 721 -10.52 11.05 -10.27
C ARG A 721 -11.49 10.88 -11.43
N HIS A 722 -11.64 9.66 -11.95
CA HIS A 722 -12.64 9.32 -12.98
C HIS A 722 -14.09 9.66 -12.60
N TYR A 723 -14.38 9.87 -11.32
CA TYR A 723 -15.71 10.26 -10.81
C TYR A 723 -15.85 11.78 -10.59
N ARG A 724 -14.80 12.58 -10.80
CA ARG A 724 -14.81 14.03 -10.51
C ARG A 724 -15.04 14.88 -11.76
N SER A 725 -15.74 15.99 -11.57
CA SER A 725 -16.07 16.93 -12.64
C SER A 725 -14.93 17.94 -12.84
N ILE A 726 -14.94 18.71 -13.93
CA ILE A 726 -13.97 19.81 -14.16
C ILE A 726 -13.90 20.86 -13.02
N GLN A 727 -14.93 20.93 -12.16
CA GLN A 727 -15.01 21.83 -11.01
C GLN A 727 -14.20 21.35 -9.79
N THR A 728 -13.90 20.05 -9.70
CA THR A 728 -13.21 19.43 -8.54
C THR A 728 -12.01 18.58 -8.92
N LEU A 729 -11.84 18.24 -10.20
CA LEU A 729 -10.71 17.50 -10.73
C LEU A 729 -9.41 18.34 -10.63
N PRO A 730 -8.37 17.87 -9.90
CA PRO A 730 -7.11 18.60 -9.73
C PRO A 730 -6.37 18.82 -11.06
N ARG A 731 -5.76 20.01 -11.18
CA ARG A 731 -4.94 20.44 -12.33
C ARG A 731 -3.58 19.73 -12.35
N ALA A 732 -3.03 19.42 -11.18
CA ALA A 732 -1.77 18.72 -10.97
C ALA A 732 -1.87 17.80 -9.74
N ARG A 733 -0.94 16.86 -9.55
CA ARG A 733 -0.98 15.90 -8.42
C ARG A 733 -0.76 16.56 -7.04
N THR A 734 -0.21 17.77 -7.03
CA THR A 734 0.08 18.60 -5.85
C THR A 734 -0.89 19.79 -5.68
N ASP A 735 -1.91 19.89 -6.54
CA ASP A 735 -2.95 20.93 -6.53
C ASP A 735 -3.87 20.79 -5.30
N ASN A 736 -3.45 21.34 -4.16
CA ASN A 736 -4.13 21.26 -2.86
C ASN A 736 -4.59 22.63 -2.34
N ASP A 737 -4.47 23.67 -3.16
CA ASP A 737 -4.93 25.02 -2.83
C ASP A 737 -6.47 25.09 -2.81
N THR A 738 -7.02 26.03 -2.04
CA THR A 738 -8.46 26.29 -2.07
C THR A 738 -8.86 26.85 -3.43
N LEU A 739 -9.88 26.26 -4.04
CA LEU A 739 -10.41 26.66 -5.35
C LEU A 739 -10.83 28.14 -5.31
N PRO A 740 -10.52 28.94 -6.35
CA PRO A 740 -10.85 30.37 -6.40
C PRO A 740 -12.33 30.65 -6.71
N TYR A 741 -13.19 29.64 -6.52
CA TYR A 741 -14.64 29.68 -6.73
C TYR A 741 -15.32 28.67 -5.79
N LEU A 742 -16.58 28.93 -5.45
CA LEU A 742 -17.37 28.01 -4.63
C LEU A 742 -17.84 26.80 -5.47
N VAL A 743 -17.91 25.63 -4.84
CA VAL A 743 -18.38 24.38 -5.45
C VAL A 743 -19.78 24.06 -4.92
N ASN A 744 -20.68 23.58 -5.79
CA ASN A 744 -21.96 22.98 -5.38
C ASN A 744 -21.75 21.47 -5.18
N PRO A 745 -21.70 20.96 -3.94
CA PRO A 745 -21.29 19.58 -3.66
C PRO A 745 -22.40 18.57 -4.01
N LEU A 746 -23.67 18.98 -3.98
CA LEU A 746 -24.81 18.17 -4.42
C LEU A 746 -24.71 17.89 -5.94
N ALA A 747 -24.27 18.87 -6.71
CA ALA A 747 -24.06 18.70 -8.15
C ALA A 747 -22.84 17.82 -8.47
N GLU A 748 -21.78 17.85 -7.65
CA GLU A 748 -20.62 16.95 -7.79
C GLU A 748 -20.95 15.49 -7.39
N ASP A 749 -21.82 15.28 -6.40
CA ASP A 749 -22.40 13.96 -6.10
C ASP A 749 -23.15 13.40 -7.32
N VAL A 750 -23.99 14.23 -7.96
CA VAL A 750 -24.71 13.86 -9.18
C VAL A 750 -23.72 13.50 -10.31
N TYR A 751 -22.64 14.26 -10.50
CA TYR A 751 -21.62 13.94 -11.51
C TYR A 751 -20.94 12.59 -11.23
N SER A 752 -20.53 12.36 -9.98
CA SER A 752 -19.92 11.09 -9.54
C SER A 752 -20.86 9.89 -9.73
N LEU A 753 -22.15 10.06 -9.41
CA LEU A 753 -23.19 9.07 -9.70
C LEU A 753 -23.33 8.84 -11.21
N GLY A 754 -23.18 9.86 -12.05
CA GLY A 754 -23.17 9.74 -13.51
C GLY A 754 -22.11 8.78 -14.04
N THR A 755 -20.87 8.92 -13.57
CA THR A 755 -19.78 7.97 -13.89
C THR A 755 -20.11 6.54 -13.43
N LEU A 756 -20.68 6.39 -12.21
CA LEU A 756 -21.06 5.08 -11.68
C LEU A 756 -22.22 4.42 -12.46
N VAL A 757 -23.19 5.21 -12.92
CA VAL A 757 -24.29 4.78 -13.80
C VAL A 757 -23.76 4.36 -15.18
N TRP A 758 -22.83 5.11 -15.76
CA TRP A 758 -22.14 4.74 -17.02
C TRP A 758 -21.40 3.41 -16.87
N LYS A 759 -20.60 3.24 -15.81
CA LYS A 759 -19.92 1.97 -15.53
C LYS A 759 -20.90 0.80 -15.38
N THR A 760 -22.01 1.03 -14.69
CA THR A 760 -23.07 0.03 -14.49
C THR A 760 -23.74 -0.41 -15.80
N LEU A 761 -23.98 0.51 -16.74
CA LEU A 761 -24.60 0.16 -18.02
C LEU A 761 -23.62 -0.41 -19.06
N GLY A 762 -22.38 0.10 -19.14
CA GLY A 762 -21.47 -0.17 -20.26
C GLY A 762 -20.80 -1.56 -20.29
N ASP A 763 -20.63 -2.21 -19.13
CA ASP A 763 -19.72 -3.36 -18.94
C ASP A 763 -18.24 -3.07 -19.27
N THR A 764 -17.87 -1.78 -19.30
CA THR A 764 -16.53 -1.23 -19.54
C THR A 764 -16.29 -0.11 -18.55
N GLU A 765 -15.02 0.17 -18.22
CA GLU A 765 -14.68 1.39 -17.50
C GLU A 765 -15.08 2.63 -18.33
N PRO A 766 -15.66 3.67 -17.70
CA PRO A 766 -15.80 4.99 -18.31
C PRO A 766 -14.45 5.56 -18.78
N TRP A 767 -14.48 6.55 -19.67
CA TRP A 767 -13.29 7.26 -20.16
C TRP A 767 -12.26 6.30 -20.81
N CYS A 768 -12.71 5.39 -21.68
CA CYS A 768 -11.90 4.25 -22.15
C CYS A 768 -10.54 4.69 -22.76
N GLY A 769 -9.46 4.23 -22.12
CA GLY A 769 -8.07 4.51 -22.51
C GLY A 769 -7.35 5.53 -21.63
N ILE A 770 -8.06 6.26 -20.78
CA ILE A 770 -7.50 7.27 -19.87
C ILE A 770 -7.26 6.66 -18.50
N LEU A 771 -6.01 6.65 -18.03
CA LEU A 771 -5.64 6.17 -16.69
C LEU A 771 -5.98 7.23 -15.62
N ASP A 772 -6.33 6.83 -14.39
CA ASP A 772 -6.56 7.79 -13.27
C ASP A 772 -5.33 8.66 -12.99
N THR A 773 -4.14 8.12 -13.29
CA THR A 773 -2.85 8.83 -13.20
C THR A 773 -2.63 9.89 -14.29
N ASP A 774 -3.43 9.89 -15.35
CA ASP A 774 -3.39 10.85 -16.46
C ASP A 774 -4.45 11.96 -16.26
N LEU A 775 -4.08 12.91 -15.40
CA LEU A 775 -4.85 14.14 -15.18
C LEU A 775 -5.09 14.92 -16.47
N ARG A 776 -4.16 14.86 -17.44
CA ARG A 776 -4.26 15.66 -18.66
C ARG A 776 -5.33 15.10 -19.58
N GLY A 777 -5.26 13.82 -19.94
CA GLY A 777 -6.27 13.17 -20.77
C GLY A 777 -7.66 13.21 -20.13
N LEU A 778 -7.75 12.99 -18.81
CA LEU A 778 -9.01 13.07 -18.10
C LEU A 778 -9.58 14.50 -18.09
N ARG A 779 -8.75 15.52 -17.84
CA ARG A 779 -9.20 16.93 -17.89
C ARG A 779 -9.59 17.34 -19.29
N GLU A 780 -8.86 16.95 -20.33
CA GLU A 780 -9.24 17.19 -21.73
C GLU A 780 -10.57 16.53 -22.10
N ALA A 781 -10.86 15.33 -21.56
CA ALA A 781 -12.13 14.63 -21.72
C ALA A 781 -13.33 15.30 -21.02
N VAL A 782 -13.13 15.90 -19.83
CA VAL A 782 -14.22 16.51 -19.03
C VAL A 782 -14.28 18.04 -19.09
N MET A 783 -13.34 18.72 -19.77
CA MET A 783 -13.25 20.20 -19.77
C MET A 783 -14.36 20.88 -20.57
N THR A 784 -14.99 20.20 -21.53
CA THR A 784 -16.13 20.76 -22.28
C THR A 784 -17.24 19.75 -22.45
N ASP A 785 -18.47 20.23 -22.44
CA ASP A 785 -19.66 19.45 -22.75
C ASP A 785 -19.56 18.75 -24.11
N HIS A 786 -18.95 19.39 -25.11
CA HIS A 786 -18.73 18.78 -26.42
C HIS A 786 -17.75 17.60 -26.36
N ALA A 787 -16.69 17.67 -25.55
CA ALA A 787 -15.78 16.54 -25.35
C ALA A 787 -16.48 15.36 -24.67
N ILE A 788 -17.26 15.62 -23.62
CA ILE A 788 -18.08 14.59 -22.94
C ILE A 788 -19.08 13.98 -23.93
N ASP A 789 -19.82 14.81 -24.68
CA ASP A 789 -20.83 14.36 -25.64
C ASP A 789 -20.23 13.53 -26.80
N ASN A 790 -19.02 13.86 -27.27
CA ASN A 790 -18.30 13.07 -28.26
C ASN A 790 -17.85 11.71 -27.71
N ILE A 791 -17.36 11.65 -26.47
CA ILE A 791 -16.95 10.40 -25.82
C ILE A 791 -18.18 9.52 -25.55
N LEU A 792 -19.28 10.09 -25.03
CA LEU A 792 -20.54 9.38 -24.87
C LEU A 792 -21.07 8.85 -26.21
N ALA A 793 -20.95 9.61 -27.30
CA ALA A 793 -21.33 9.16 -28.64
C ALA A 793 -20.44 8.03 -29.20
N ARG A 794 -19.18 7.92 -28.73
CA ARG A 794 -18.21 6.88 -29.12
C ARG A 794 -18.35 5.59 -28.31
N GLU A 795 -18.67 5.70 -27.02
CA GLU A 795 -18.55 4.60 -26.04
C GLU A 795 -19.89 4.09 -25.51
N VAL A 796 -20.95 4.91 -25.49
CA VAL A 796 -22.26 4.53 -24.97
C VAL A 796 -23.21 4.24 -26.13
N PRO A 797 -23.57 2.96 -26.37
CA PRO A 797 -24.49 2.61 -27.44
C PRO A 797 -25.92 3.02 -27.07
N GLY A 798 -26.70 3.42 -28.08
CA GLY A 798 -28.10 3.80 -27.94
C GLY A 798 -28.34 5.29 -27.63
N PRO A 799 -29.43 5.91 -28.15
CA PRO A 799 -29.75 7.31 -27.86
C PRO A 799 -30.22 7.55 -26.42
N LEU A 800 -30.97 6.62 -25.81
CA LEU A 800 -31.65 6.88 -24.54
C LEU A 800 -30.69 6.75 -23.35
N SER A 801 -29.72 5.83 -23.41
CA SER A 801 -28.61 5.74 -22.45
C SER A 801 -27.74 7.00 -22.45
N ARG A 802 -27.47 7.56 -23.64
CA ARG A 802 -26.76 8.84 -23.76
C ARG A 802 -27.60 10.01 -23.23
N GLN A 803 -28.91 10.00 -23.43
CA GLN A 803 -29.82 10.99 -22.82
C GLN A 803 -29.82 10.91 -21.29
N LEU A 804 -29.85 9.71 -20.71
CA LEU A 804 -29.76 9.49 -19.27
C LEU A 804 -28.44 10.07 -18.70
N LEU A 805 -27.29 9.72 -19.31
CA LEU A 805 -25.99 10.19 -18.82
C LEU A 805 -25.79 11.71 -18.92
N ARG A 806 -26.40 12.36 -19.92
CA ARG A 806 -26.43 13.83 -20.08
C ARG A 806 -27.14 14.59 -18.98
N PHE A 807 -27.92 13.92 -18.13
CA PHE A 807 -28.51 14.55 -16.93
C PHE A 807 -27.53 14.65 -15.76
N PHE A 808 -26.42 13.89 -15.80
CA PHE A 808 -25.38 13.91 -14.76
C PHE A 808 -24.08 14.57 -15.25
N LEU A 809 -23.62 14.20 -16.46
CA LEU A 809 -22.29 14.53 -16.96
C LEU A 809 -22.30 15.85 -17.76
N ARG A 810 -22.50 16.96 -17.04
CA ARG A 810 -22.40 18.34 -17.57
C ARG A 810 -21.28 19.10 -16.87
N THR A 811 -20.55 19.95 -17.58
CA THR A 811 -19.47 20.76 -17.00
C THR A 811 -19.99 21.75 -15.97
N GLN A 812 -21.14 22.37 -16.26
CA GLN A 812 -21.83 23.33 -15.41
C GLN A 812 -22.67 22.61 -14.33
N PRO A 813 -22.49 22.90 -13.03
CA PRO A 813 -23.29 22.31 -11.95
C PRO A 813 -24.80 22.47 -12.12
N GLN A 814 -25.24 23.65 -12.55
CA GLN A 814 -26.65 24.03 -12.73
C GLN A 814 -27.36 23.35 -13.91
N GLU A 815 -26.63 22.69 -14.81
CA GLU A 815 -27.20 21.94 -15.94
C GLU A 815 -27.44 20.46 -15.59
N ARG A 816 -26.93 19.99 -14.44
CA ARG A 816 -27.13 18.63 -13.93
C ARG A 816 -28.48 18.55 -13.22
N LYS A 817 -29.26 17.52 -13.51
CA LYS A 817 -30.53 17.27 -12.81
C LYS A 817 -30.26 16.69 -11.42
N SER A 818 -31.08 17.04 -10.43
CA SER A 818 -31.05 16.36 -9.14
C SER A 818 -31.40 14.86 -9.29
N ALA A 819 -30.88 14.01 -8.40
CA ALA A 819 -31.18 12.58 -8.43
C ALA A 819 -32.70 12.30 -8.36
N ALA A 820 -33.47 13.13 -7.66
CA ALA A 820 -34.94 13.06 -7.64
C ALA A 820 -35.57 13.34 -9.02
N ALA A 821 -35.13 14.39 -9.73
CA ALA A 821 -35.65 14.71 -11.07
C ALA A 821 -35.21 13.70 -12.16
N ILE A 822 -34.17 12.89 -11.89
CA ILE A 822 -33.77 11.76 -12.73
C ILE A 822 -34.62 10.52 -12.43
N LEU A 823 -34.99 10.27 -11.16
CA LEU A 823 -35.96 9.23 -10.78
C LEU A 823 -37.34 9.50 -11.41
N GLU A 824 -37.85 10.72 -11.26
CA GLU A 824 -39.11 11.15 -11.86
C GLU A 824 -39.11 10.94 -13.38
N TRP A 825 -38.00 11.25 -14.05
CA TRP A 825 -37.84 11.00 -15.50
C TRP A 825 -37.82 9.51 -15.86
N LEU A 826 -37.18 8.65 -15.05
CA LEU A 826 -37.21 7.20 -15.24
C LEU A 826 -38.62 6.63 -15.01
N GLU A 827 -39.41 7.24 -14.12
CA GLU A 827 -40.79 6.84 -13.81
C GLU A 827 -41.82 7.33 -14.84
N GLN A 828 -41.41 8.09 -15.86
CA GLN A 828 -42.27 8.43 -17.00
C GLN A 828 -42.61 7.17 -17.85
N PRO A 829 -43.85 7.02 -18.34
CA PRO A 829 -44.29 5.82 -19.05
C PRO A 829 -43.40 5.44 -20.24
N GLY A 830 -42.94 4.18 -20.28
CA GLY A 830 -42.15 3.63 -21.37
C GLY A 830 -40.65 3.96 -21.34
N ILE A 831 -40.16 4.78 -20.40
CA ILE A 831 -38.72 5.14 -20.35
C ILE A 831 -37.87 3.96 -19.86
N GLN A 832 -38.30 3.28 -18.79
CA GLN A 832 -37.59 2.13 -18.24
C GLN A 832 -37.57 0.96 -19.22
N GLU A 833 -38.70 0.66 -19.84
CA GLU A 833 -38.87 -0.41 -20.83
C GLU A 833 -37.98 -0.19 -22.05
N ARG A 834 -37.88 1.05 -22.54
CA ARG A 834 -37.01 1.42 -23.65
C ARG A 834 -35.53 1.33 -23.29
N LEU A 835 -35.12 1.77 -22.09
CA LEU A 835 -33.73 1.59 -21.62
C LEU A 835 -33.36 0.11 -21.46
N ILE A 836 -34.26 -0.69 -20.88
CA ILE A 836 -34.07 -2.14 -20.72
C ILE A 836 -33.96 -2.83 -22.09
N SER A 837 -34.81 -2.45 -23.05
CA SER A 837 -34.73 -2.96 -24.43
C SER A 837 -33.41 -2.57 -25.11
N GLU A 838 -32.99 -1.31 -24.98
CA GLU A 838 -31.73 -0.80 -25.55
C GLU A 838 -30.52 -1.58 -25.00
N TRP A 839 -30.44 -1.76 -23.68
CA TRP A 839 -29.37 -2.54 -23.03
C TRP A 839 -29.40 -4.02 -23.40
N THR A 840 -30.59 -4.60 -23.58
CA THR A 840 -30.76 -6.01 -23.99
C THR A 840 -30.26 -6.25 -25.41
N GLU A 841 -30.58 -5.34 -26.36
CA GLU A 841 -30.10 -5.41 -27.74
C GLU A 841 -28.57 -5.35 -27.80
N PHE A 842 -27.96 -4.33 -27.17
CA PHE A 842 -26.50 -4.18 -27.16
C PHE A 842 -25.76 -5.25 -26.34
N ALA A 843 -26.43 -5.93 -25.40
CA ALA A 843 -25.86 -7.06 -24.69
C ALA A 843 -25.59 -8.28 -25.58
N SER A 844 -26.36 -8.45 -26.67
CA SER A 844 -26.21 -9.55 -27.63
C SER A 844 -25.13 -9.34 -28.71
N LEU A 845 -24.62 -8.12 -28.87
CA LEU A 845 -23.64 -7.77 -29.89
C LEU A 845 -22.19 -7.97 -29.42
N SER A 846 -21.42 -8.72 -30.22
CA SER A 846 -20.00 -8.99 -29.98
C SER A 846 -19.17 -7.71 -29.90
N ARG A 847 -18.09 -7.73 -29.10
CA ARG A 847 -17.19 -6.58 -28.86
C ARG A 847 -16.69 -5.92 -30.16
N THR A 848 -16.47 -6.71 -31.21
CA THR A 848 -16.07 -6.26 -32.56
C THR A 848 -17.18 -5.57 -33.37
N LYS A 849 -18.47 -5.81 -33.08
CA LYS A 849 -19.59 -5.14 -33.76
C LYS A 849 -19.94 -3.79 -33.16
N ARG A 850 -19.57 -3.53 -31.90
CA ARG A 850 -19.92 -2.29 -31.16
C ARG A 850 -19.22 -1.03 -31.69
N HIS A 851 -18.04 -1.15 -32.30
CA HIS A 851 -17.23 0.00 -32.75
C HIS A 851 -17.29 0.29 -34.27
N ARG A 852 -18.25 -0.28 -35.02
CA ARG A 852 -18.40 0.03 -36.44
C ARG A 852 -19.40 1.19 -36.62
N PRO A 853 -19.00 2.34 -37.20
CA PRO A 853 -19.96 3.40 -37.52
C PRO A 853 -21.03 2.88 -38.48
N LYS A 854 -22.30 3.18 -38.22
CA LYS A 854 -23.35 3.13 -39.26
C LYS A 854 -23.14 4.35 -40.16
N LEU A 855 -22.45 4.15 -41.28
CA LEU A 855 -22.43 5.13 -42.35
C LEU A 855 -23.72 4.98 -43.16
N LEU A 856 -24.41 6.10 -43.36
CA LEU A 856 -25.52 6.35 -44.30
C LEU A 856 -26.07 5.15 -45.10
N GLU A 857 -27.20 4.61 -44.67
CA GLU A 857 -28.18 3.93 -45.52
C GLU A 857 -29.57 4.47 -45.17
N ASP A 858 -30.05 5.41 -45.98
CA ASP A 858 -31.45 5.83 -46.12
C ASP A 858 -31.61 6.24 -47.59
N VAL A 859 -32.79 5.99 -48.19
CA VAL A 859 -33.00 5.82 -49.65
C VAL A 859 -32.35 4.52 -50.17
N ASP A 860 -33.04 3.60 -50.85
CA ASP A 860 -34.37 3.67 -51.50
C ASP A 860 -35.27 2.45 -51.19
N SER A 861 -36.52 2.51 -51.66
CA SER A 861 -37.56 1.52 -51.44
C SER A 861 -38.00 0.79 -52.72
N THR A 862 -38.69 -0.34 -52.55
CA THR A 862 -39.32 -1.19 -53.58
C THR A 862 -38.42 -2.06 -54.48
N SER A 863 -38.40 -3.36 -54.18
CA SER A 863 -38.78 -4.41 -55.14
C SER A 863 -38.97 -5.76 -54.43
N GLN A 864 -39.81 -6.64 -54.99
CA GLN A 864 -40.12 -7.96 -54.43
C GLN A 864 -39.35 -9.05 -55.19
N GLN A 865 -38.96 -10.15 -54.53
CA GLN A 865 -39.48 -11.51 -54.79
C GLN A 865 -38.75 -12.69 -54.08
N HIS A 866 -39.48 -13.80 -53.92
CA HIS A 866 -39.06 -15.21 -53.76
C HIS A 866 -38.01 -15.67 -52.71
N ARG A 867 -38.53 -16.02 -51.51
CA ARG A 867 -38.50 -17.36 -50.82
C ARG A 867 -37.67 -18.53 -51.41
N PRO A 868 -37.33 -19.60 -50.62
CA PRO A 868 -37.18 -19.74 -49.14
C PRO A 868 -36.07 -20.74 -48.65
N ASN A 869 -35.92 -20.94 -47.32
CA ASN A 869 -35.67 -22.21 -46.56
C ASN A 869 -34.60 -23.27 -47.01
N ARG A 870 -33.90 -24.03 -46.15
CA ARG A 870 -33.88 -24.23 -44.68
C ARG A 870 -32.63 -25.05 -44.26
N LYS A 871 -32.29 -25.04 -42.96
CA LYS A 871 -31.57 -26.09 -42.17
C LYS A 871 -30.23 -26.66 -42.66
N LYS A 872 -29.27 -26.78 -41.73
CA LYS A 872 -28.43 -27.99 -41.59
C LYS A 872 -28.15 -28.29 -40.11
N GLN A 873 -28.31 -29.54 -39.71
CA GLN A 873 -27.90 -30.05 -38.38
C GLN A 873 -26.73 -31.02 -38.54
N ARG A 874 -25.74 -30.86 -37.67
CA ARG A 874 -25.00 -31.92 -36.96
C ARG A 874 -24.96 -33.34 -37.57
N THR A 875 -23.77 -33.79 -37.94
CA THR A 875 -23.34 -35.20 -37.99
C THR A 875 -21.93 -35.34 -37.41
N THR A 876 -21.51 -36.56 -37.08
CA THR A 876 -20.25 -36.89 -36.36
C THR A 876 -19.54 -38.08 -37.02
N THR A 877 -18.29 -38.37 -36.58
CA THR A 877 -17.56 -39.65 -36.76
C THR A 877 -17.17 -39.99 -38.24
N THR A 878 -16.19 -40.86 -38.57
CA THR A 878 -15.53 -41.95 -37.82
C THR A 878 -14.12 -42.33 -38.37
N THR A 879 -13.24 -42.89 -37.50
CA THR A 879 -12.15 -43.89 -37.74
C THR A 879 -10.90 -43.65 -38.63
N SER A 880 -9.78 -44.21 -38.14
CA SER A 880 -8.46 -44.43 -38.78
C SER A 880 -8.40 -45.79 -39.54
N PRO A 881 -7.30 -46.12 -40.26
CA PRO A 881 -6.02 -46.59 -39.67
C PRO A 881 -4.79 -45.86 -40.31
N SER A 882 -3.51 -46.26 -40.25
CA SER A 882 -2.81 -47.48 -39.77
C SER A 882 -1.43 -47.19 -39.12
N LYS A 883 -0.29 -47.68 -39.66
CA LYS A 883 1.10 -47.56 -39.15
C LYS A 883 2.14 -47.80 -40.27
N THR A 884 3.28 -47.09 -40.22
CA THR A 884 4.65 -47.67 -40.29
C THR A 884 5.72 -46.64 -39.86
N THR A 885 6.81 -47.16 -39.29
CA THR A 885 8.09 -46.50 -38.92
C THR A 885 9.24 -47.40 -39.45
N PRO A 886 10.55 -47.08 -39.35
CA PRO A 886 11.22 -45.90 -38.75
C PRO A 886 12.24 -45.24 -39.73
N ASP A 887 13.03 -44.24 -39.28
CA ASP A 887 14.51 -44.38 -39.10
C ASP A 887 15.19 -43.04 -38.72
N SER A 888 16.52 -43.07 -38.52
CA SER A 888 17.21 -42.18 -37.57
C SER A 888 18.42 -41.41 -38.10
N SER A 889 18.47 -40.12 -37.72
CA SER A 889 19.67 -39.37 -37.31
C SER A 889 20.75 -38.99 -38.35
N SER A 890 21.59 -38.02 -37.94
CA SER A 890 22.84 -37.54 -38.56
C SER A 890 22.72 -36.72 -39.86
N SER A 891 23.62 -35.78 -40.19
CA SER A 891 24.51 -34.93 -39.36
C SER A 891 25.25 -33.90 -40.24
N ALA A 892 25.61 -32.74 -39.67
CA ALA A 892 26.70 -31.86 -40.14
C ALA A 892 26.51 -31.22 -41.56
N ASN A 893 27.33 -30.27 -42.06
CA ASN A 893 28.09 -29.15 -41.46
C ASN A 893 28.47 -28.16 -42.60
N ASN A 894 28.89 -26.93 -42.25
CA ASN A 894 29.69 -26.00 -43.08
C ASN A 894 28.98 -25.45 -44.36
N THR A 895 29.47 -24.43 -45.09
CA THR A 895 30.77 -23.72 -45.05
C THR A 895 30.59 -22.21 -45.35
N ASN A 896 31.59 -21.38 -45.04
CA ASN A 896 31.62 -19.93 -45.31
C ASN A 896 32.22 -19.55 -46.69
N HIS A 897 32.15 -18.24 -47.01
CA HIS A 897 33.06 -17.45 -47.87
C HIS A 897 32.88 -17.56 -49.42
N VAL A 898 32.68 -16.43 -50.16
CA VAL A 898 33.68 -15.57 -50.89
C VAL A 898 33.61 -15.88 -52.42
N GLU A 899 33.71 -14.98 -53.43
CA GLU A 899 34.25 -13.59 -53.56
C GLU A 899 33.68 -12.75 -54.77
N THR A 900 33.91 -11.43 -54.76
CA THR A 900 34.16 -10.41 -55.86
C THR A 900 33.38 -10.22 -57.19
N THR A 901 33.27 -8.91 -57.57
CA THR A 901 33.36 -8.28 -58.93
C THR A 901 32.19 -8.45 -59.96
N THR A 902 31.84 -7.52 -60.89
CA THR A 902 32.33 -6.16 -61.29
C THR A 902 31.26 -5.31 -62.04
N THR A 903 31.48 -3.97 -62.11
CA THR A 903 31.07 -2.90 -63.08
C THR A 903 30.10 -3.16 -64.26
N THR A 904 29.35 -2.17 -64.84
CA THR A 904 29.47 -0.68 -64.83
C THR A 904 28.07 0.01 -64.66
N THR A 905 27.54 1.10 -65.29
CA THR A 905 27.88 2.01 -66.43
C THR A 905 27.07 3.34 -66.32
N THR A 906 27.46 4.43 -67.01
CA THR A 906 26.71 5.71 -67.19
C THR A 906 26.86 6.29 -68.61
N PRO A 907 25.97 7.21 -69.07
CA PRO A 907 26.41 8.59 -69.40
C PRO A 907 25.34 9.70 -69.13
N THR A 908 25.51 10.90 -69.71
CA THR A 908 24.99 12.22 -69.24
C THR A 908 24.38 13.13 -70.34
N ALA A 909 23.98 14.37 -69.98
CA ALA A 909 23.62 15.55 -70.83
C ALA A 909 22.19 15.57 -71.43
N ASP A 910 21.52 16.70 -71.74
CA ASP A 910 21.69 18.15 -71.40
C ASP A 910 20.38 18.93 -71.74
N GLY A 911 20.26 20.22 -71.39
CA GLY A 911 19.36 21.16 -72.10
C GLY A 911 18.36 21.99 -71.27
N SER A 912 18.22 23.28 -71.58
CA SER A 912 17.58 24.31 -70.72
C SER A 912 16.32 24.99 -71.30
N SER A 913 15.55 25.64 -70.39
CA SER A 913 14.92 26.98 -70.51
C SER A 913 13.38 27.16 -70.59
N SER A 914 12.83 27.89 -69.59
CA SER A 914 11.67 28.81 -69.66
C SER A 914 10.24 28.21 -69.88
N THR A 915 9.10 28.78 -69.44
CA THR A 915 8.76 30.00 -68.66
C THR A 915 7.61 29.71 -67.66
N ASN A 916 7.38 30.61 -66.69
CA ASN A 916 6.10 31.01 -66.05
C ASN A 916 4.97 29.95 -65.85
N SER A 917 4.40 29.75 -64.66
CA SER A 917 4.25 30.63 -63.48
C SER A 917 3.83 29.77 -62.24
N SER A 918 3.47 30.25 -61.04
CA SER A 918 3.02 31.59 -60.61
C SER A 918 3.41 31.96 -59.16
N SER A 919 2.45 32.31 -58.31
CA SER A 919 2.59 32.96 -57.00
C SER A 919 1.33 32.67 -56.14
N ALA A 920 1.21 33.02 -54.85
CA ALA A 920 2.03 33.94 -54.05
C ALA A 920 2.03 33.57 -52.55
N ALA A 921 3.07 34.02 -51.84
CA ALA A 921 3.02 34.34 -50.43
C ALA A 921 3.83 35.62 -50.21
N ASN A 922 3.37 36.55 -49.36
CA ASN A 922 4.19 37.63 -48.85
C ASN A 922 3.54 38.30 -47.62
N THR A 923 4.40 38.79 -46.72
CA THR A 923 4.06 39.60 -45.53
C THR A 923 5.01 40.79 -45.53
N PHE A 924 4.59 41.99 -45.11
CA PHE A 924 5.36 42.88 -44.20
C PHE A 924 4.93 44.37 -44.11
N ILE A 925 5.20 44.95 -42.92
CA ILE A 925 5.71 46.32 -42.63
C ILE A 925 4.83 47.55 -42.93
N PHE A 926 4.68 48.44 -41.92
CA PHE A 926 5.19 49.84 -41.85
C PHE A 926 4.96 50.42 -40.42
N PRO A 927 5.57 51.55 -39.99
CA PRO A 927 6.14 51.68 -38.63
C PRO A 927 5.82 53.02 -37.91
N GLY A 928 6.45 53.29 -36.76
CA GLY A 928 6.53 54.65 -36.19
C GLY A 928 6.99 54.71 -34.73
N ASN A 929 7.96 55.58 -34.41
CA ASN A 929 8.37 55.93 -33.04
C ASN A 929 7.71 57.25 -32.62
N LEU A 930 7.43 57.45 -31.32
CA LEU A 930 8.11 58.45 -30.46
C LEU A 930 7.38 58.74 -29.11
N VAL A 931 8.21 58.90 -28.06
CA VAL A 931 8.05 59.78 -26.87
C VAL A 931 7.14 59.35 -25.68
N PHE A 932 7.71 59.57 -24.48
CA PHE A 932 7.22 59.43 -23.09
C PHE A 932 6.43 60.70 -22.63
N PRO A 933 5.85 60.83 -21.40
CA PRO A 933 6.07 60.04 -20.17
C PRO A 933 4.81 59.67 -19.34
N SER A 934 5.11 59.04 -18.19
CA SER A 934 4.36 58.87 -16.93
C SER A 934 3.13 59.75 -16.64
N GLU A 935 2.11 59.16 -16.03
CA GLU A 935 2.02 58.97 -14.56
C GLU A 935 1.62 57.53 -14.23
#